data_AF-N6TMH6-F1
#
_entry.id   AF-N6TMH6-F1
#
_cell.length_a   1.000
_cell.length_b   1.000
_cell.length_c   1.000
_cell.angle_alpha   90.00
_cell.angle_beta   90.00
_cell.angle_gamma   90.00
#
_symmetry.space_group_name_H-M   'P 1'
#
loop_
_entity.id
_entity.type
_entity.pdbx_description
1 polymer ?
#
loop_
_entity_poly.entity_id
_entity_poly.type
_entity_poly.pdbx_seq_one_letter_code
_entity_poly.pdbx_strand_id
1 'polypeptide(L)'
;MCVSIESRSPLKGNYVKTFSVFLPVTENQLPAIRKETGDSQGSVAVLGRAIVALAKVGDELYMEAKPDKLSFLTLNQAKTICAQMHLLDSFFSLYDIDGPKQPRNVPICCKVHVKTMLQLLKGTQLDRKLESLKIELNPNSDSIQFKLKYKVDDIVLSQVLHLMEPEVLQLDDYSGRKNNNICAGNEFYNNLLVLFSNSDDDITLEISETKMIARNYVNGAPHKPKSVRSQVTLNSSEFVLYRISEATTINFPLKPLRAAIAFADVFSLNVGLDFDKGGRQVPLCVTLKNPTFEMLFIVSSFNPYADGQSSTGTTSLPTRMNRVANSDTLPANKSGAQQDLTQEDLLAIANEDWQAFDERTNNFKAALRRISKEPSFNESREGGKRILSNPRALDYPLMSTPLPVIFIIYFWFKFVLTWAPNYMKDRPPFELKKIIMLYNIMQIIANGYILFFIFLARNEIDWTCGEIDFSDSYWARKFLSLTYLFFIVKIMDLLDTVFFALRKKTAHISFLHTYHHFGMVGLGWLGVKFLGGGHSYFVGLANAPVHMILYSYYLLTSYNSKYGRVLWLKRFITQAQLIQFAFLICIYGQLFFRSNCNYPKLVPFFFVPQNIFMIILFGDFYIHNYILKKKGQIPEQSESEKLSL
;
A
#
# COMPACT_ATOMS: atom_id res chain seq x y z
N MET A 1 2.35 29.93 -18.73
CA MET A 1 2.25 29.74 -17.26
C MET A 1 0.85 29.28 -16.96
N CYS A 2 0.65 28.44 -15.93
CA CYS A 2 -0.67 27.91 -15.57
C CYS A 2 -1.46 28.81 -14.60
N VAL A 3 -0.88 29.91 -14.11
CA VAL A 3 -1.41 30.75 -13.02
C VAL A 3 -1.03 32.22 -13.22
N SER A 4 -1.94 33.14 -12.91
CA SER A 4 -1.66 34.55 -12.71
C SER A 4 -1.62 34.89 -11.20
N ILE A 5 -0.69 35.74 -10.79
CA ILE A 5 -0.53 36.15 -9.38
C ILE A 5 -0.89 37.62 -9.25
N GLU A 6 -1.91 37.91 -8.44
CA GLU A 6 -2.18 39.28 -7.98
C GLU A 6 -1.61 39.46 -6.57
N SER A 7 -0.68 40.40 -6.40
CA SER A 7 -0.29 40.85 -5.07
C SER A 7 -1.37 41.79 -4.53
N ARG A 8 -2.20 41.30 -3.61
CA ARG A 8 -3.04 42.18 -2.78
C ARG A 8 -2.59 42.08 -1.34
N SER A 9 -2.38 43.23 -0.70
CA SER A 9 -2.14 43.32 0.73
C SER A 9 -3.26 42.61 1.49
N PRO A 10 -2.98 41.70 2.43
CA PRO A 10 -4.02 41.09 3.24
C PRO A 10 -4.71 42.20 4.04
N LEU A 11 -6.03 42.28 3.92
CA LEU A 11 -6.89 43.15 4.71
C LEU A 11 -6.52 43.00 6.19
N LYS A 12 -5.79 43.97 6.75
CA LYS A 12 -5.72 44.23 8.19
C LYS A 12 -7.12 44.63 8.64
N GLY A 13 -7.97 43.63 8.90
CA GLY A 13 -9.33 43.81 9.37
C GLY A 13 -9.68 42.67 10.30
N ASN A 14 -10.12 43.02 11.51
CA ASN A 14 -10.53 42.12 12.59
C ASN A 14 -11.66 41.16 12.16
N TYR A 15 -11.31 40.06 11.50
CA TYR A 15 -12.25 39.01 11.13
C TYR A 15 -11.79 37.68 11.71
N VAL A 16 -12.56 37.19 12.68
CA VAL A 16 -12.34 35.91 13.35
C VAL A 16 -12.66 34.77 12.38
N LYS A 17 -11.67 34.38 11.57
CA LYS A 17 -11.58 33.19 10.71
C LYS A 17 -11.18 31.95 11.52
N THR A 18 -12.17 31.12 11.87
CA THR A 18 -11.92 29.78 12.43
C THR A 18 -12.37 28.75 11.40
N PHE A 19 -11.51 27.80 11.09
CA PHE A 19 -11.91 26.61 10.34
C PHE A 19 -11.55 25.40 11.16
N SER A 20 -12.53 24.54 11.46
CA SER A 20 -12.34 23.29 12.18
C SER A 20 -12.73 22.12 11.28
N VAL A 21 -11.76 21.25 11.01
CA VAL A 21 -12.02 20.00 10.31
C VAL A 21 -11.85 18.83 11.23
N PHE A 22 -12.77 17.87 11.22
CA PHE A 22 -12.58 16.58 11.86
C PHE A 22 -12.48 15.47 10.82
N LEU A 23 -11.34 14.78 10.77
CA LEU A 23 -11.12 13.60 9.94
C LEU A 23 -11.19 12.35 10.82
N PRO A 24 -12.28 11.56 10.78
CA PRO A 24 -12.31 10.27 11.45
C PRO A 24 -11.42 9.27 10.70
N VAL A 25 -10.87 8.30 11.42
CA VAL A 25 -10.18 7.15 10.81
C VAL A 25 -11.14 5.97 10.57
N THR A 26 -12.44 6.11 10.83
CA THR A 26 -13.44 5.02 10.74
C THR A 26 -14.08 4.86 9.35
N GLU A 27 -14.28 3.59 8.98
CA GLU A 27 -14.67 3.06 7.65
C GLU A 27 -16.07 3.43 7.13
N ASN A 28 -16.95 4.06 7.92
CA ASN A 28 -18.39 4.03 7.64
C ASN A 28 -18.97 5.26 6.91
N GLN A 29 -18.16 6.15 6.33
CA GLN A 29 -18.68 7.35 5.64
C GLN A 29 -18.22 7.54 4.18
N LEU A 30 -17.42 6.62 3.62
CA LEU A 30 -16.93 6.69 2.25
C LEU A 30 -17.47 5.51 1.42
N PRO A 31 -18.66 5.63 0.79
CA PRO A 31 -19.31 4.50 0.11
C PRO A 31 -18.66 4.04 -1.20
N ALA A 32 -17.41 4.43 -1.53
CA ALA A 32 -16.82 4.10 -2.84
C ALA A 32 -15.30 3.85 -2.87
N ILE A 33 -14.66 3.52 -1.73
CA ILE A 33 -13.28 3.00 -1.74
C ILE A 33 -13.34 1.53 -1.33
N ARG A 34 -14.00 0.73 -2.17
CA ARG A 34 -14.08 -0.72 -1.99
C ARG A 34 -13.19 -1.36 -3.05
N LYS A 35 -11.93 -1.62 -2.69
CA LYS A 35 -11.10 -2.55 -3.46
C LYS A 35 -11.41 -3.96 -2.96
N GLU A 36 -11.44 -4.93 -3.86
CA GLU A 36 -11.46 -6.38 -3.58
C GLU A 36 -10.23 -6.88 -2.78
N THR A 37 -9.43 -5.96 -2.24
CA THR A 37 -8.25 -6.15 -1.40
C THR A 37 -8.38 -5.47 -0.03
N GLY A 38 -9.56 -5.50 0.61
CA GLY A 38 -9.71 -5.37 2.08
C GLY A 38 -9.04 -4.22 2.86
N ASP A 39 -8.54 -3.15 2.23
CA ASP A 39 -7.84 -2.04 2.90
C ASP A 39 -8.56 -0.71 2.57
N SER A 40 -9.56 -0.38 3.37
CA SER A 40 -10.27 0.91 3.39
C SER A 40 -9.35 1.96 4.05
N GLN A 41 -8.64 2.73 3.24
CA GLN A 41 -7.75 3.78 3.77
C GLN A 41 -8.57 4.98 4.28
N GLY A 42 -8.38 5.36 5.56
CA GLY A 42 -9.12 6.47 6.20
C GLY A 42 -8.76 7.85 5.64
N SER A 43 -9.61 8.85 5.87
CA SER A 43 -9.48 10.20 5.29
C SER A 43 -8.14 10.90 5.57
N VAL A 44 -7.48 10.60 6.70
CA VAL A 44 -6.13 11.13 6.97
C VAL A 44 -5.05 10.51 6.07
N ALA A 45 -5.18 9.23 5.72
CA ALA A 45 -4.26 8.55 4.81
C ALA A 45 -4.31 9.19 3.41
N VAL A 46 -5.54 9.46 2.93
CA VAL A 46 -5.78 10.17 1.66
C VAL A 46 -5.10 11.55 1.68
N LEU A 47 -5.32 12.35 2.74
CA LEU A 47 -4.66 13.65 2.89
C LEU A 47 -3.12 13.50 2.91
N GLY A 48 -2.57 12.56 3.69
CA GLY A 48 -1.14 12.32 3.77
C GLY A 48 -0.51 11.95 2.42
N ARG A 49 -1.16 11.05 1.66
CA ARG A 49 -0.73 10.67 0.31
C ARG A 49 -0.85 11.82 -0.68
N ALA A 50 -1.89 12.65 -0.56
CA ALA A 50 -2.07 13.83 -1.40
C ALA A 50 -0.95 14.85 -1.14
N ILE A 51 -0.60 15.14 0.12
CA ILE A 51 0.53 16.03 0.44
C ILE A 51 1.86 15.47 -0.10
N VAL A 52 2.08 14.15 -0.06
CA VAL A 52 3.26 13.51 -0.68
C VAL A 52 3.28 13.70 -2.21
N ALA A 53 2.12 13.63 -2.88
CA ALA A 53 2.02 13.87 -4.31
C ALA A 53 2.27 15.35 -4.66
N LEU A 54 1.67 16.28 -3.90
CA LEU A 54 1.89 17.72 -4.05
C LEU A 54 3.37 18.10 -3.85
N ALA A 55 4.04 17.50 -2.87
CA ALA A 55 5.47 17.73 -2.61
C ALA A 55 6.41 17.34 -3.75
N LYS A 56 5.97 16.53 -4.72
CA LYS A 56 6.77 16.21 -5.91
C LYS A 56 6.77 17.36 -6.93
N VAL A 57 5.84 18.30 -6.80
CA VAL A 57 5.62 19.42 -7.73
C VAL A 57 6.24 20.72 -7.20
N GLY A 58 5.93 21.10 -5.96
CA GLY A 58 6.38 22.36 -5.38
C GLY A 58 6.71 22.27 -3.90
N ASP A 59 7.41 23.31 -3.39
CA ASP A 59 7.86 23.42 -2.01
C ASP A 59 6.88 24.23 -1.12
N GLU A 60 5.94 24.94 -1.75
CA GLU A 60 4.94 25.78 -1.11
C GLU A 60 3.54 25.18 -1.25
N LEU A 61 2.77 25.21 -0.17
CA LEU A 61 1.42 24.69 -0.09
C LEU A 61 0.44 25.83 0.23
N TYR A 62 -0.49 26.05 -0.67
CA TYR A 62 -1.59 26.99 -0.54
C TYR A 62 -2.82 26.21 -0.08
N MET A 63 -3.45 26.64 1.00
CA MET A 63 -4.66 26.05 1.55
C MET A 63 -5.80 27.05 1.37
N GLU A 64 -6.88 26.62 0.71
CA GLU A 64 -8.07 27.43 0.45
C GLU A 64 -9.31 26.72 1.01
N ALA A 65 -9.93 27.28 2.05
CA ALA A 65 -11.18 26.77 2.59
C ALA A 65 -12.39 27.53 1.97
N LYS A 66 -13.29 26.78 1.34
CA LYS A 66 -14.55 27.23 0.73
C LYS A 66 -15.73 26.48 1.36
N PRO A 67 -16.96 27.01 1.36
CA PRO A 67 -18.11 26.35 2.00
C PRO A 67 -18.37 24.89 1.57
N ASP A 68 -17.98 24.53 0.35
CA ASP A 68 -18.19 23.23 -0.27
C ASP A 68 -16.95 22.31 -0.27
N LYS A 69 -15.74 22.86 -0.05
CA LYS A 69 -14.48 22.10 -0.14
C LYS A 69 -13.28 22.79 0.51
N LEU A 70 -12.34 21.99 1.01
CA LEU A 70 -10.98 22.42 1.34
C LEU A 70 -10.04 22.03 0.20
N SER A 71 -9.29 23.01 -0.31
CA SER A 71 -8.37 22.80 -1.42
C SER A 71 -6.92 23.00 -0.99
N PHE A 72 -6.05 22.11 -1.44
CA PHE A 72 -4.60 22.22 -1.31
C PHE A 72 -3.99 22.41 -2.69
N LEU A 73 -3.16 23.43 -2.87
CA LEU A 73 -2.58 23.82 -4.14
C LEU A 73 -1.07 23.96 -3.99
N THR A 74 -0.32 23.51 -4.99
CA THR A 74 1.13 23.73 -5.08
C THR A 74 1.54 24.03 -6.51
N LEU A 75 2.61 24.79 -6.66
CA LEU A 75 3.17 25.21 -7.94
C LEU A 75 4.66 24.91 -7.96
N ASN A 76 5.17 24.49 -9.12
CA ASN A 76 6.61 24.46 -9.31
C ASN A 76 7.18 25.89 -9.42
N GLN A 77 8.50 26.04 -9.23
CA GLN A 77 9.17 27.35 -9.30
C GLN A 77 8.92 28.09 -10.64
N ALA A 78 8.82 27.35 -11.74
CA ALA A 78 8.57 27.89 -13.07
C ALA A 78 7.08 28.20 -13.36
N LYS A 79 6.15 27.87 -12.46
CA LYS A 79 4.68 28.01 -12.64
C LYS A 79 4.16 27.37 -13.94
N THR A 80 4.82 26.30 -14.37
CA THR A 80 4.46 25.47 -15.52
C THR A 80 3.76 24.17 -15.12
N ILE A 81 3.79 23.83 -13.83
CA ILE A 81 3.12 22.67 -13.25
C ILE A 81 2.38 23.14 -12.01
N CYS A 82 1.10 22.83 -11.96
CA CYS A 82 0.22 23.06 -10.83
C CYS A 82 -0.37 21.72 -10.40
N ALA A 83 -0.44 21.47 -9.08
CA ALA A 83 -1.16 20.32 -8.56
C ALA A 83 -2.12 20.75 -7.46
N GLN A 84 -3.32 20.20 -7.50
CA GLN A 84 -4.44 20.55 -6.64
C GLN A 84 -5.09 19.29 -6.08
N MET A 85 -5.42 19.34 -4.79
CA MET A 85 -6.28 18.37 -4.12
C MET A 85 -7.51 19.11 -3.61
N HIS A 86 -8.69 18.67 -4.01
CA HIS A 86 -9.97 19.12 -3.47
C HIS A 86 -10.53 18.04 -2.56
N LEU A 87 -10.75 18.39 -1.29
CA LEU A 87 -11.48 17.57 -0.32
C LEU A 87 -12.86 18.18 -0.17
N LEU A 88 -13.90 17.46 -0.59
CA LEU A 88 -15.28 17.95 -0.52
C LEU A 88 -15.77 18.00 0.93
N ASP A 89 -16.81 18.79 1.22
CA ASP A 89 -17.49 18.82 2.51
C ASP A 89 -17.80 17.42 3.08
N SER A 90 -18.24 16.51 2.20
CA SER A 90 -18.54 15.10 2.48
C SER A 90 -17.33 14.24 2.90
N PHE A 91 -16.11 14.72 2.67
CA PHE A 91 -14.88 14.05 3.09
C PHE A 91 -14.63 14.14 4.60
N PHE A 92 -15.25 15.13 5.26
CA PHE A 92 -15.03 15.45 6.66
C PHE A 92 -16.25 15.08 7.50
N SER A 93 -16.05 14.63 8.74
CA SER A 93 -17.20 14.45 9.65
C SER A 93 -17.72 15.76 10.21
N LEU A 94 -16.83 16.75 10.33
CA LEU A 94 -17.19 18.10 10.70
C LEU A 94 -16.39 19.05 9.82
N TYR A 95 -17.11 19.90 9.08
CA TYR A 95 -16.57 20.93 8.22
C TYR A 95 -17.26 22.23 8.59
N ASP A 96 -16.60 23.04 9.41
CA ASP A 96 -17.16 24.29 9.89
C ASP A 96 -16.25 25.46 9.52
N ILE A 97 -16.81 26.39 8.74
CA ILE A 97 -16.19 27.67 8.39
C ILE A 97 -17.01 28.72 9.15
N ASP A 98 -16.60 28.98 10.39
CA ASP A 98 -17.34 29.84 11.29
C ASP A 98 -16.79 31.27 11.22
N GLY A 99 -17.67 32.22 10.93
CA GLY A 99 -17.35 33.64 10.81
C GLY A 99 -18.62 34.48 10.89
N PRO A 100 -19.01 35.01 12.06
CA PRO A 100 -20.30 35.68 12.27
C PRO A 100 -20.48 37.01 11.50
N LYS A 101 -19.51 37.43 10.66
CA LYS A 101 -19.51 38.69 9.91
C LYS A 101 -18.76 38.63 8.56
N GLN A 102 -18.86 37.55 7.80
CA GLN A 102 -18.28 37.52 6.45
C GLN A 102 -19.31 37.80 5.34
N PRO A 103 -18.97 38.55 4.27
CA PRO A 103 -19.70 38.48 3.02
C PRO A 103 -19.58 37.04 2.49
N ARG A 104 -20.71 36.46 2.06
CA ARG A 104 -20.97 35.01 1.85
C ARG A 104 -19.97 34.19 1.01
N ASN A 105 -18.90 34.73 0.43
CA ASN A 105 -18.11 34.05 -0.61
C ASN A 105 -16.59 34.31 -0.59
N VAL A 106 -16.00 34.82 0.50
CA VAL A 106 -14.54 35.06 0.52
C VAL A 106 -13.80 33.84 1.08
N PRO A 107 -12.98 33.14 0.30
CA PRO A 107 -12.25 31.97 0.78
C PRO A 107 -11.21 32.35 1.83
N ILE A 108 -10.97 31.44 2.78
CA ILE A 108 -9.87 31.56 3.73
C ILE A 108 -8.63 30.95 3.08
N CYS A 109 -7.66 31.80 2.73
CA CYS A 109 -6.40 31.39 2.12
C CYS A 109 -5.26 31.46 3.13
N CYS A 110 -4.42 30.43 3.19
CA CYS A 110 -3.17 30.47 3.94
C CYS A 110 -2.06 29.68 3.23
N LYS A 111 -0.81 30.04 3.50
CA LYS A 111 0.38 29.51 2.83
C LYS A 111 1.33 28.91 3.86
N VAL A 112 1.82 27.69 3.61
CA VAL A 112 2.79 26.99 4.46
C VAL A 112 3.83 26.27 3.61
N HIS A 113 4.99 25.97 4.17
CA HIS A 113 5.97 25.10 3.51
C HIS A 113 5.46 23.65 3.45
N VAL A 114 5.50 23.05 2.27
CA VAL A 114 5.11 21.64 2.07
C VAL A 114 5.95 20.71 2.96
N LYS A 115 7.24 21.01 3.16
CA LYS A 115 8.13 20.20 4.02
C LYS A 115 7.64 20.10 5.46
N THR A 116 7.05 21.17 5.98
CA THR A 116 6.51 21.22 7.35
C THR A 116 5.23 20.38 7.46
N MET A 117 4.35 20.49 6.45
CA MET A 117 3.16 19.64 6.33
C MET A 117 3.51 18.17 6.12
N LEU A 118 4.55 17.91 5.33
CA LEU A 118 5.09 16.57 5.18
C LEU A 118 5.56 16.07 6.54
N GLN A 119 6.44 16.75 7.27
CA GLN A 119 6.92 16.29 8.58
C GLN A 119 5.78 15.95 9.55
N LEU A 120 4.71 16.76 9.58
CA LEU A 120 3.50 16.50 10.37
C LEU A 120 2.83 15.17 9.96
N LEU A 121 2.75 14.92 8.65
CA LEU A 121 2.10 13.74 8.07
C LEU A 121 3.09 12.60 7.74
N LYS A 122 4.39 12.76 8.06
CA LYS A 122 5.48 11.85 7.68
C LYS A 122 5.60 10.78 8.76
N GLY A 123 4.71 9.81 8.67
CA GLY A 123 4.80 8.58 9.41
C GLY A 123 3.95 7.55 8.71
N THR A 124 4.57 6.48 8.20
CA THR A 124 3.90 5.28 7.67
C THR A 124 3.03 4.53 8.71
N GLN A 125 2.75 5.18 9.85
CA GLN A 125 2.06 4.67 11.03
C GLN A 125 0.99 5.64 11.57
N LEU A 126 0.82 6.83 10.96
CA LEU A 126 -0.24 7.77 11.35
C LEU A 126 -1.61 7.09 11.19
N ASP A 127 -1.87 6.43 10.06
CA ASP A 127 -3.18 5.85 9.76
C ASP A 127 -3.64 4.75 10.75
N ARG A 128 -2.70 4.01 11.36
CA ARG A 128 -3.05 2.91 12.28
C ARG A 128 -3.28 3.35 13.72
N LYS A 129 -2.60 4.40 14.16
CA LYS A 129 -2.67 4.89 15.55
C LYS A 129 -3.45 6.19 15.70
N LEU A 130 -3.59 6.99 14.66
CA LEU A 130 -4.34 8.22 14.70
C LEU A 130 -5.84 7.89 14.73
N GLU A 131 -6.57 8.56 15.61
CA GLU A 131 -8.02 8.46 15.78
C GLU A 131 -8.71 9.58 15.00
N SER A 132 -8.18 10.81 15.15
CA SER A 132 -8.66 11.98 14.45
C SER A 132 -7.57 13.02 14.23
N LEU A 133 -7.71 13.76 13.13
CA LEU A 133 -6.95 14.97 12.85
C LEU A 133 -7.90 16.15 12.89
N LYS A 134 -7.58 17.14 13.74
CA LYS A 134 -8.23 18.45 13.74
C LYS A 134 -7.30 19.52 13.20
N ILE A 135 -7.78 20.27 12.22
CA ILE A 135 -7.07 21.44 11.67
C ILE A 135 -7.84 22.67 12.14
N GLU A 136 -7.16 23.57 12.83
CA GLU A 136 -7.71 24.82 13.38
C GLU A 136 -6.87 26.01 12.92
N LEU A 137 -7.47 26.94 12.18
CA LEU A 137 -6.87 28.23 11.92
C LEU A 137 -7.38 29.24 12.95
N ASN A 138 -6.49 29.87 13.72
CA ASN A 138 -6.86 30.92 14.65
C ASN A 138 -6.69 32.29 13.98
N PRO A 139 -7.71 33.15 13.97
CA PRO A 139 -7.72 34.37 13.16
C PRO A 139 -6.77 35.47 13.58
N ASN A 140 -6.44 35.50 14.87
CA ASN A 140 -5.57 36.51 15.46
C ASN A 140 -4.14 35.99 15.62
N SER A 141 -3.82 34.85 15.00
CA SER A 141 -2.50 34.24 15.06
C SER A 141 -1.95 34.03 13.65
N ASP A 142 -0.66 34.31 13.46
CA ASP A 142 0.08 33.96 12.24
C ASP A 142 0.40 32.46 12.21
N SER A 143 -0.53 31.63 12.65
CA SER A 143 -0.31 30.21 12.83
C SER A 143 -1.56 29.37 12.62
N ILE A 144 -1.37 28.18 12.07
CA ILE A 144 -2.37 27.13 11.94
C ILE A 144 -2.02 25.98 12.87
N GLN A 145 -3.00 25.46 13.58
CA GLN A 145 -2.83 24.41 14.58
C GLN A 145 -3.36 23.08 14.05
N PHE A 146 -2.55 22.03 14.19
CA PHE A 146 -2.90 20.67 13.87
C PHE A 146 -2.93 19.87 15.17
N LYS A 147 -4.09 19.34 15.52
CA LYS A 147 -4.29 18.47 16.69
C LYS A 147 -4.51 17.05 16.22
N LEU A 148 -3.55 16.18 16.53
CA LEU A 148 -3.56 14.77 16.18
C LEU A 148 -3.89 13.97 17.44
N LYS A 149 -5.07 13.34 17.47
CA LYS A 149 -5.50 12.49 18.58
C LYS A 149 -5.18 11.04 18.25
N TYR A 150 -4.47 10.33 19.13
CA TYR A 150 -4.08 8.93 18.90
C TYR A 150 -4.94 7.94 19.72
N LYS A 151 -5.33 6.83 19.10
CA LYS A 151 -6.27 5.78 19.59
C LYS A 151 -5.84 5.08 20.89
N VAL A 152 -4.54 5.03 21.19
CA VAL A 152 -3.99 4.12 22.23
C VAL A 152 -3.79 4.82 23.58
N ASP A 153 -3.57 6.14 23.59
CA ASP A 153 -3.09 6.84 24.78
C ASP A 153 -3.91 8.09 25.15
N ASP A 154 -4.98 8.42 24.40
CA ASP A 154 -5.70 9.72 24.46
C ASP A 154 -4.77 10.95 24.33
N ILE A 155 -3.54 10.73 23.86
CA ILE A 155 -2.54 11.76 23.62
C ILE A 155 -2.99 12.59 22.43
N VAL A 156 -3.10 13.90 22.67
CA VAL A 156 -3.32 14.91 21.64
C VAL A 156 -1.98 15.59 21.35
N LEU A 157 -1.36 15.25 20.22
CA LEU A 157 -0.22 16.00 19.72
C LEU A 157 -0.74 17.27 19.05
N SER A 158 -0.39 18.42 19.61
CA SER A 158 -0.73 19.72 19.05
C SER A 158 0.52 20.34 18.41
N GLN A 159 0.51 20.47 17.09
CA GLN A 159 1.58 21.13 16.35
C GLN A 159 1.07 22.45 15.75
N VAL A 160 1.81 23.52 15.99
CA VAL A 160 1.49 24.86 15.49
C VAL A 160 2.46 25.18 14.35
N LEU A 161 1.93 25.50 13.18
CA LEU A 161 2.73 25.90 12.01
C LEU A 161 2.55 27.38 11.77
N HIS A 162 3.66 28.11 11.64
CA HIS A 162 3.62 29.52 11.27
C HIS A 162 3.26 29.69 9.79
N LEU A 163 2.38 30.65 9.53
CA LEU A 163 1.91 30.97 8.19
C LEU A 163 2.92 31.86 7.49
N MET A 164 3.09 31.62 6.19
CA MET A 164 3.81 32.53 5.30
C MET A 164 2.87 33.66 4.86
N GLU A 165 3.44 34.74 4.33
CA GLU A 165 2.64 35.83 3.77
C GLU A 165 1.66 35.30 2.69
N PRO A 166 0.36 35.61 2.79
CA PRO A 166 -0.64 35.09 1.88
C PRO A 166 -0.55 35.78 0.52
N GLU A 167 -0.29 35.00 -0.52
CA GLU A 167 -0.46 35.41 -1.92
C GLU A 167 -1.77 34.83 -2.47
N VAL A 168 -2.54 35.65 -3.18
CA VAL A 168 -3.75 35.18 -3.87
C VAL A 168 -3.36 34.64 -5.23
N LEU A 169 -3.56 33.34 -5.42
CA LEU A 169 -3.36 32.68 -6.71
C LEU A 169 -4.69 32.62 -7.45
N GLN A 170 -4.74 33.14 -8.68
CA GLN A 170 -5.84 32.91 -9.60
C GLN A 170 -5.41 31.91 -10.67
N LEU A 171 -6.04 30.75 -10.62
CA LEU A 171 -5.91 29.73 -11.65
C LEU A 171 -6.88 30.03 -12.77
N ASP A 172 -6.40 29.93 -14.02
CA ASP A 172 -7.29 30.02 -15.15
C ASP A 172 -8.25 28.82 -15.12
N ASP A 173 -9.50 29.06 -15.51
CA ASP A 173 -10.50 27.99 -15.58
C ASP A 173 -10.28 27.14 -16.83
N TYR A 174 -9.67 25.98 -16.64
CA TYR A 174 -9.41 25.00 -17.70
C TYR A 174 -10.56 23.99 -17.87
N SER A 175 -11.68 24.13 -17.14
CA SER A 175 -12.80 23.18 -17.19
C SER A 175 -13.57 23.20 -18.53
N GLY A 176 -13.57 24.34 -19.24
CA GLY A 176 -14.33 24.53 -20.48
C GLY A 176 -13.56 24.36 -21.80
N ARG A 177 -12.27 24.00 -21.80
CA ARG A 177 -11.39 24.00 -22.99
C ARG A 177 -10.71 22.65 -23.25
N LYS A 178 -11.48 21.58 -23.40
CA LYS A 178 -10.94 20.21 -23.49
C LYS A 178 -11.61 19.43 -24.62
N ASN A 179 -10.99 19.43 -25.79
CA ASN A 179 -11.50 18.74 -26.98
C ASN A 179 -11.14 17.25 -26.99
N ASN A 180 -10.06 16.85 -26.31
CA ASN A 180 -9.62 15.46 -26.25
C ASN A 180 -9.59 14.97 -24.80
N ASN A 181 -10.08 13.76 -24.59
CA ASN A 181 -10.12 13.08 -23.30
C ASN A 181 -9.77 11.60 -23.47
N ILE A 182 -8.83 11.11 -22.68
CA ILE A 182 -8.50 9.69 -22.57
C ILE A 182 -8.47 9.28 -21.10
N CYS A 183 -8.99 8.09 -20.78
CA CYS A 183 -9.03 7.55 -19.43
C CYS A 183 -8.67 6.07 -19.46
N ALA A 184 -7.83 5.65 -18.52
CA ALA A 184 -7.52 4.23 -18.31
C ALA A 184 -7.22 3.96 -16.83
N GLY A 185 -7.24 2.68 -16.45
CA GLY A 185 -6.92 2.27 -15.08
C GLY A 185 -5.48 2.57 -14.68
N ASN A 186 -5.20 2.66 -13.37
CA ASN A 186 -3.86 2.88 -12.84
C ASN A 186 -2.85 1.82 -13.31
N GLU A 187 -3.26 0.55 -13.43
CA GLU A 187 -2.39 -0.55 -13.87
C GLU A 187 -1.88 -0.36 -15.30
N PHE A 188 -2.75 0.13 -16.20
CA PHE A 188 -2.38 0.46 -17.58
C PHE A 188 -1.26 1.49 -17.63
N TYR A 189 -1.42 2.59 -16.90
CA TYR A 189 -0.42 3.65 -16.86
C TYR A 189 0.86 3.25 -16.12
N ASN A 190 0.77 2.38 -15.10
CA ASN A 190 1.96 1.78 -14.48
C ASN A 190 2.75 0.96 -15.50
N ASN A 191 2.09 0.10 -16.29
CA ASN A 191 2.74 -0.67 -17.35
C ASN A 191 3.37 0.24 -18.42
N LEU A 192 2.69 1.33 -18.79
CA LEU A 192 3.23 2.35 -19.68
C LEU A 192 4.50 2.98 -19.10
N LEU A 193 4.49 3.38 -17.82
CA LEU A 193 5.61 4.04 -17.17
C LEU A 193 6.86 3.16 -17.04
N VAL A 194 6.71 1.83 -16.91
CA VAL A 194 7.84 0.88 -16.84
C VAL A 194 8.71 0.92 -18.11
N LEU A 195 8.15 1.35 -19.24
CA LEU A 195 8.87 1.48 -20.51
C LEU A 195 9.80 2.70 -20.56
N PHE A 196 9.65 3.64 -19.61
CA PHE A 196 10.42 4.88 -19.53
C PHE A 196 11.39 4.84 -18.34
N SER A 197 12.64 5.27 -18.57
CA SER A 197 13.66 5.32 -17.53
C SER A 197 13.30 6.35 -16.47
N ASN A 198 13.69 6.13 -15.22
CA ASN A 198 13.55 7.13 -14.16
C ASN A 198 14.27 8.46 -14.47
N SER A 199 15.25 8.44 -15.37
CA SER A 199 15.99 9.61 -15.86
C SER A 199 15.31 10.37 -17.01
N ASP A 200 14.21 9.85 -17.56
CA ASP A 200 13.48 10.56 -18.63
C ASP A 200 12.70 11.74 -18.01
N ASP A 201 13.01 12.94 -18.48
CA ASP A 201 12.40 14.18 -17.98
C ASP A 201 11.01 14.42 -18.59
N ASP A 202 10.84 14.07 -19.87
CA ASP A 202 9.65 14.37 -20.69
C ASP A 202 9.13 13.14 -21.46
N ILE A 203 7.83 13.12 -21.72
CA ILE A 203 7.15 12.14 -22.56
C ILE A 203 6.37 12.86 -23.68
N THR A 204 6.40 12.30 -24.88
CA THR A 204 5.59 12.73 -26.01
C THR A 204 4.49 11.73 -26.30
N LEU A 205 3.25 12.20 -26.40
CA LEU A 205 2.09 11.44 -26.82
C LEU A 205 1.63 11.94 -28.20
N GLU A 206 1.62 11.05 -29.19
CA GLU A 206 0.96 11.28 -30.48
C GLU A 206 -0.40 10.59 -30.44
N ILE A 207 -1.46 11.34 -30.63
CA ILE A 207 -2.83 10.89 -30.43
C ILE A 207 -3.60 11.05 -31.74
N SER A 208 -4.21 9.97 -32.22
CA SER A 208 -5.15 9.95 -33.33
C SER A 208 -6.49 9.35 -32.86
N GLU A 209 -7.52 9.35 -33.70
CA GLU A 209 -8.84 8.80 -33.33
C GLU A 209 -8.81 7.31 -32.96
N THR A 210 -7.83 6.56 -33.48
CA THR A 210 -7.75 5.10 -33.35
C THR A 210 -6.62 4.59 -32.46
N LYS A 211 -5.64 5.42 -32.11
CA LYS A 211 -4.43 4.99 -31.38
C LYS A 211 -3.68 6.15 -30.73
N MET A 212 -2.97 5.82 -29.66
CA MET A 212 -1.99 6.66 -29.00
C MET A 212 -0.59 6.06 -29.12
N ILE A 213 0.40 6.85 -29.50
CA ILE A 213 1.81 6.46 -29.49
C ILE A 213 2.51 7.26 -28.40
N ALA A 214 3.09 6.57 -27.43
CA ALA A 214 3.88 7.18 -26.38
C ALA A 214 5.37 6.96 -26.63
N ARG A 215 6.18 8.01 -26.53
CA ARG A 215 7.63 7.96 -26.75
C ARG A 215 8.38 8.89 -25.81
N ASN A 216 9.64 8.55 -25.51
CA ASN A 216 10.49 9.46 -24.75
C ASN A 216 10.92 10.63 -25.62
N TYR A 217 10.97 11.82 -25.03
CA TYR A 217 11.44 13.00 -25.74
C TYR A 217 12.98 13.02 -25.76
N VAL A 218 13.57 12.80 -26.93
CA VAL A 218 15.02 12.90 -27.11
C VAL A 218 15.32 14.29 -27.66
N ASN A 219 15.76 15.18 -26.77
CA ASN A 219 16.18 16.52 -27.16
C ASN A 219 17.53 16.42 -27.89
N GLY A 220 17.63 17.01 -29.08
CA GLY A 220 18.82 16.91 -29.93
C GLY A 220 20.04 17.60 -29.33
N ALA A 221 20.85 16.86 -28.58
CA ALA A 221 22.25 17.19 -28.30
C ALA A 221 23.12 16.01 -28.77
N PRO A 222 24.04 16.21 -29.72
CA PRO A 222 24.73 15.14 -30.45
C PRO A 222 25.91 14.51 -29.69
N HIS A 223 26.00 14.72 -28.37
CA HIS A 223 27.09 14.19 -27.55
C HIS A 223 26.65 13.30 -26.37
N LYS A 224 25.39 12.87 -26.27
CA LYS A 224 25.03 11.80 -25.33
C LYS A 224 25.02 10.43 -26.02
N PRO A 225 25.86 9.47 -25.58
CA PRO A 225 25.91 8.14 -26.18
C PRO A 225 24.58 7.41 -25.93
N LYS A 226 23.93 6.97 -27.02
CA LYS A 226 22.81 6.01 -27.02
C LYS A 226 21.73 6.27 -25.94
N SER A 227 20.95 7.34 -26.07
CA SER A 227 19.65 7.36 -25.37
C SER A 227 18.76 6.28 -26.01
N VAL A 228 18.43 5.25 -25.25
CA VAL A 228 17.48 4.21 -25.69
C VAL A 228 16.16 4.91 -25.99
N ARG A 229 15.68 4.79 -27.24
CA ARG A 229 14.37 5.32 -27.64
C ARG A 229 13.31 4.30 -27.26
N SER A 230 12.51 4.64 -26.25
CA SER A 230 11.35 3.86 -25.86
C SER A 230 10.13 4.37 -26.60
N GLN A 231 9.43 3.49 -27.29
CA GLN A 231 8.19 3.80 -28.00
C GLN A 231 7.21 2.64 -27.85
N VAL A 232 5.95 2.97 -27.56
CA VAL A 232 4.85 2.02 -27.51
C VAL A 232 3.65 2.58 -28.25
N THR A 233 2.92 1.70 -28.93
CA THR A 233 1.66 2.04 -29.61
C THR A 233 0.54 1.34 -28.86
N LEU A 234 -0.49 2.10 -28.52
CA LEU A 234 -1.64 1.70 -27.72
C LEU A 234 -2.89 1.99 -28.55
N ASN A 235 -3.73 0.99 -28.79
CA ASN A 235 -4.96 1.17 -29.55
C ASN A 235 -6.04 1.83 -28.69
N SER A 236 -6.99 2.53 -29.32
CA SER A 236 -8.10 3.18 -28.60
C SER A 236 -8.93 2.19 -27.76
N SER A 237 -9.02 0.92 -28.17
CA SER A 237 -9.71 -0.15 -27.45
C SER A 237 -9.06 -0.56 -26.12
N GLU A 238 -7.81 -0.14 -25.87
CA GLU A 238 -7.09 -0.44 -24.62
C GLU A 238 -7.44 0.55 -23.49
N PHE A 239 -8.17 1.62 -23.81
CA PHE A 239 -8.58 2.65 -22.86
C PHE A 239 -10.02 2.43 -22.40
N VAL A 240 -10.29 2.82 -21.15
CA VAL A 240 -11.65 2.84 -20.60
C VAL A 240 -12.50 3.90 -21.29
N LEU A 241 -11.89 5.05 -21.60
CA LEU A 241 -12.51 6.13 -22.38
C LEU A 241 -11.48 6.68 -23.37
N TYR A 242 -11.86 6.82 -24.63
CA TYR A 242 -11.00 7.38 -25.68
C TYR A 242 -11.82 8.26 -26.60
N ARG A 243 -11.91 9.56 -26.26
CA ARG A 243 -12.66 10.56 -27.02
C ARG A 243 -11.68 11.59 -27.57
N ILE A 244 -11.34 11.43 -28.85
CA ILE A 244 -10.46 12.35 -29.56
C ILE A 244 -11.30 13.10 -30.58
N SER A 245 -11.49 14.40 -30.37
CA SER A 245 -12.16 15.26 -31.34
C SER A 245 -11.20 15.66 -32.46
N GLU A 246 -9.92 15.87 -32.13
CA GLU A 246 -8.91 16.22 -33.13
C GLU A 246 -7.54 15.59 -32.80
N ALA A 247 -6.93 14.95 -33.80
CA ALA A 247 -5.59 14.37 -33.66
C ALA A 247 -4.53 15.43 -33.30
N THR A 248 -3.68 15.12 -32.32
CA THR A 248 -2.70 16.07 -31.78
C THR A 248 -1.44 15.36 -31.27
N THR A 249 -0.36 16.12 -31.09
CA THR A 249 0.86 15.64 -30.43
C THR A 249 1.19 16.57 -29.28
N ILE A 250 1.38 16.01 -28.09
CA ILE A 250 1.71 16.77 -26.88
C ILE A 250 2.99 16.23 -26.24
N ASN A 251 3.88 17.13 -25.83
CA ASN A 251 5.07 16.82 -25.06
C ASN A 251 4.99 17.52 -23.70
N PHE A 252 5.26 16.79 -22.63
CA PHE A 252 5.17 17.31 -21.26
C PHE A 252 6.08 16.57 -20.27
N PRO A 253 6.40 17.18 -19.12
CA PRO A 253 7.20 16.55 -18.07
C PRO A 253 6.58 15.27 -17.53
N LEU A 254 7.41 14.23 -17.37
CA LEU A 254 6.98 12.91 -16.89
C LEU A 254 6.79 12.86 -15.36
N LYS A 255 7.48 13.75 -14.63
CA LYS A 255 7.46 13.77 -13.15
C LYS A 255 6.06 13.98 -12.53
N PRO A 256 5.22 14.93 -13.00
CA PRO A 256 3.84 15.08 -12.51
C PRO A 256 2.97 13.87 -12.81
N LEU A 257 3.10 13.28 -14.01
CA LEU A 257 2.36 12.08 -14.38
C LEU A 257 2.72 10.89 -13.48
N ARG A 258 4.00 10.69 -13.17
CA ARG A 258 4.45 9.70 -12.17
C ARG A 258 3.90 9.99 -10.77
N ALA A 259 3.77 11.25 -10.38
CA ALA A 259 3.20 11.62 -9.09
C ALA A 259 1.70 11.29 -9.03
N ALA A 260 0.96 11.60 -10.10
CA ALA A 260 -0.45 11.29 -10.26
C ALA A 260 -0.70 9.77 -10.23
N ILE A 261 0.02 8.99 -11.05
CA ILE A 261 -0.14 7.53 -11.12
C ILE A 261 0.23 6.88 -9.79
N ALA A 262 1.30 7.32 -9.11
CA ALA A 262 1.65 6.78 -7.80
C ALA A 262 0.60 7.06 -6.71
N PHE A 263 -0.14 8.17 -6.81
CA PHE A 263 -1.28 8.44 -5.94
C PHE A 263 -2.50 7.58 -6.35
N ALA A 264 -2.78 7.51 -7.65
CA ALA A 264 -3.86 6.72 -8.21
C ALA A 264 -3.72 5.22 -7.87
N ASP A 265 -2.50 4.69 -7.84
CA ASP A 265 -2.21 3.28 -7.54
C ASP A 265 -2.62 2.88 -6.12
N VAL A 266 -2.40 3.77 -5.15
CA VAL A 266 -2.75 3.55 -3.75
C VAL A 266 -4.26 3.40 -3.56
N PHE A 267 -5.05 4.14 -4.33
CA PHE A 267 -6.51 4.18 -4.24
C PHE A 267 -7.23 3.49 -5.40
N SER A 268 -6.47 2.96 -6.37
CA SER A 268 -6.95 2.30 -7.59
C SER A 268 -7.91 3.16 -8.40
N LEU A 269 -7.53 4.42 -8.57
CA LEU A 269 -8.28 5.39 -9.33
C LEU A 269 -7.91 5.28 -10.81
N ASN A 270 -8.91 5.49 -11.67
CA ASN A 270 -8.66 5.73 -13.08
C ASN A 270 -7.93 7.07 -13.26
N VAL A 271 -7.05 7.13 -14.26
CA VAL A 271 -6.29 8.33 -14.60
C VAL A 271 -6.83 8.90 -15.90
N GLY A 272 -7.47 10.07 -15.79
CA GLY A 272 -7.94 10.83 -16.94
C GLY A 272 -6.89 11.83 -17.42
N LEU A 273 -6.74 11.96 -18.73
CA LEU A 273 -5.91 12.97 -19.39
C LEU A 273 -6.81 13.81 -20.30
N ASP A 274 -6.95 15.08 -19.98
CA ASP A 274 -7.64 16.06 -20.82
C ASP A 274 -6.65 17.04 -21.42
N PHE A 275 -6.78 17.30 -22.71
CA PHE A 275 -5.91 18.22 -23.43
C PHE A 275 -6.59 18.78 -24.67
N ASP A 276 -5.99 19.84 -25.22
CA ASP A 276 -6.46 20.51 -26.43
C ASP A 276 -5.39 20.46 -27.54
N LYS A 277 -5.71 21.02 -28.71
CA LYS A 277 -4.84 21.00 -29.90
C LYS A 277 -4.15 22.33 -30.23
N GLY A 278 -4.40 23.41 -29.49
CA GLY A 278 -3.99 24.77 -29.88
C GLY A 278 -2.64 25.30 -29.37
N GLY A 279 -1.70 25.59 -30.29
CA GLY A 279 -0.57 26.52 -30.06
C GLY A 279 0.69 25.97 -29.38
N ARG A 280 1.64 26.87 -29.06
CA ARG A 280 2.95 26.53 -28.47
C ARG A 280 2.88 26.04 -27.01
N GLN A 281 1.78 26.29 -26.30
CA GLN A 281 1.58 25.85 -24.91
C GLN A 281 0.12 25.46 -24.69
N VAL A 282 -0.14 24.16 -24.53
CA VAL A 282 -1.46 23.62 -24.20
C VAL A 282 -1.43 23.04 -22.78
N PRO A 283 -2.40 23.34 -21.91
CA PRO A 283 -2.50 22.68 -20.61
C PRO A 283 -2.94 21.22 -20.79
N LEU A 284 -2.14 20.29 -20.29
CA LEU A 284 -2.56 18.90 -20.03
C LEU A 284 -3.10 18.84 -18.60
N CYS A 285 -4.33 18.38 -18.44
CA CYS A 285 -4.92 18.10 -17.14
C CYS A 285 -4.90 16.59 -16.87
N VAL A 286 -4.22 16.17 -15.81
CA VAL A 286 -4.29 14.81 -15.27
C VAL A 286 -5.25 14.80 -14.11
N THR A 287 -6.38 14.11 -14.27
CA THR A 287 -7.52 14.16 -13.34
C THR A 287 -7.72 12.79 -12.69
N LEU A 288 -7.81 12.76 -11.36
CA LEU A 288 -8.14 11.59 -10.54
C LEU A 288 -9.35 11.93 -9.69
N LYS A 289 -10.46 11.21 -9.89
CA LYS A 289 -11.74 11.51 -9.22
C LYS A 289 -12.14 10.40 -8.25
N ASN A 290 -12.68 10.80 -7.12
CA ASN A 290 -13.39 9.97 -6.15
C ASN A 290 -14.66 10.75 -5.71
N PRO A 291 -15.74 10.09 -5.26
CA PRO A 291 -16.95 10.79 -4.82
C PRO A 291 -16.78 11.81 -3.68
N THR A 292 -15.65 11.78 -2.97
CA THR A 292 -15.38 12.67 -1.82
C THR A 292 -14.16 13.56 -1.99
N PHE A 293 -13.33 13.31 -3.00
CA PHE A 293 -12.15 14.11 -3.29
C PHE A 293 -11.75 14.04 -4.75
N GLU A 294 -11.04 15.06 -5.21
CA GLU A 294 -10.50 15.16 -6.56
C GLU A 294 -9.04 15.61 -6.51
N MET A 295 -8.18 14.99 -7.31
CA MET A 295 -6.80 15.40 -7.49
C MET A 295 -6.56 15.77 -8.95
N LEU A 296 -6.02 16.96 -9.18
CA LEU A 296 -5.81 17.52 -10.50
C LEU A 296 -4.35 17.99 -10.66
N PHE A 297 -3.67 17.55 -11.71
CA PHE A 297 -2.39 18.09 -12.13
C PHE A 297 -2.56 18.83 -13.45
N ILE A 298 -2.24 20.12 -13.47
CA ILE A 298 -2.25 20.95 -14.67
C ILE A 298 -0.78 21.13 -15.08
N VAL A 299 -0.44 20.60 -16.24
CA VAL A 299 0.92 20.56 -16.75
C VAL A 299 0.96 21.34 -18.06
N SER A 300 1.88 22.29 -18.17
CA SER A 300 2.18 22.92 -19.45
C SER A 300 2.74 21.86 -20.39
N SER A 301 2.04 21.62 -21.48
CA SER A 301 2.50 20.79 -22.60
C SER A 301 2.72 21.66 -23.83
N PHE A 302 3.47 21.15 -24.81
CA PHE A 302 3.63 21.81 -26.10
C PHE A 302 3.60 20.79 -27.22
N ASN A 303 3.20 21.20 -28.42
CA ASN A 303 3.34 20.35 -29.59
C ASN A 303 4.75 20.55 -30.19
N PRO A 304 5.63 19.53 -30.18
CA PRO A 304 7.00 19.65 -30.67
C PRO A 304 7.10 19.92 -32.18
N TYR A 305 6.00 19.76 -32.91
CA TYR A 305 5.94 19.93 -34.37
C TYR A 305 5.11 21.14 -34.80
N ALA A 306 4.72 22.01 -33.87
CA ALA A 306 3.83 23.14 -34.16
C ALA A 306 4.44 24.26 -35.02
N ASP A 307 5.77 24.29 -35.23
CA ASP A 307 6.42 25.29 -36.10
C ASP A 307 7.44 24.63 -37.05
N GLY A 308 7.20 24.73 -38.36
CA GLY A 308 8.26 24.65 -39.36
C GLY A 308 9.10 25.95 -39.31
N GLN A 309 10.41 25.79 -39.13
CA GLN A 309 11.46 26.83 -39.18
C GLN A 309 11.56 27.85 -38.01
N SER A 310 12.80 27.92 -37.49
CA SER A 310 13.49 29.02 -36.79
C SER A 310 13.71 28.97 -35.25
N SER A 311 15.01 28.79 -34.95
CA SER A 311 15.86 29.26 -33.83
C SER A 311 15.68 28.76 -32.38
N THR A 312 16.39 27.65 -32.10
CA THR A 312 17.53 27.48 -31.15
C THR A 312 17.50 27.99 -29.71
N GLY A 313 17.82 27.04 -28.81
CA GLY A 313 18.82 27.18 -27.76
C GLY A 313 19.73 25.94 -27.62
N THR A 314 20.72 25.81 -28.53
CA THR A 314 22.06 25.14 -28.45
C THR A 314 22.23 23.71 -27.86
N THR A 315 22.90 22.72 -28.50
CA THR A 315 24.25 22.78 -29.11
C THR A 315 24.58 21.59 -30.08
N SER A 316 24.92 21.93 -31.35
CA SER A 316 25.89 21.43 -32.40
C SER A 316 26.31 19.95 -32.69
N LEU A 317 25.97 19.49 -33.93
CA LEU A 317 26.30 18.32 -34.84
C LEU A 317 27.79 17.88 -35.05
N PRO A 318 28.21 16.77 -35.77
CA PRO A 318 27.67 16.26 -37.07
C PRO A 318 27.63 14.74 -37.43
N THR A 319 26.76 14.51 -38.41
CA THR A 319 26.40 13.47 -39.40
C THR A 319 27.46 12.48 -39.94
N ARG A 320 27.09 11.17 -40.09
CA ARG A 320 27.21 10.43 -41.37
C ARG A 320 26.29 9.19 -41.46
N MET A 321 25.72 9.04 -42.65
CA MET A 321 24.75 8.08 -43.19
C MET A 321 25.22 6.60 -43.18
N ASN A 322 24.29 5.65 -42.98
CA ASN A 322 24.06 4.55 -43.94
C ASN A 322 22.81 3.70 -43.64
N ARG A 323 22.30 3.12 -44.74
CA ARG A 323 21.01 2.49 -45.03
C ARG A 323 20.96 0.97 -44.75
N VAL A 324 19.75 0.46 -44.44
CA VAL A 324 19.09 -0.81 -44.92
C VAL A 324 19.70 -2.13 -44.33
N ALA A 325 19.02 -3.24 -43.99
CA ALA A 325 17.74 -3.87 -44.37
C ALA A 325 17.25 -4.90 -43.30
N ASN A 326 15.96 -5.28 -43.44
CA ASN A 326 15.23 -6.51 -43.07
C ASN A 326 16.00 -7.74 -42.53
N SER A 327 15.41 -8.46 -41.56
CA SER A 327 14.49 -9.59 -41.83
C SER A 327 14.14 -10.36 -40.55
N ASP A 328 12.83 -10.59 -40.37
CA ASP A 328 12.16 -11.78 -39.87
C ASP A 328 12.93 -12.81 -39.01
N THR A 329 12.38 -13.12 -37.84
CA THR A 329 11.87 -14.47 -37.51
C THR A 329 11.23 -14.49 -36.10
N LEU A 330 9.92 -14.71 -36.07
CA LEU A 330 9.21 -15.22 -34.89
C LEU A 330 9.56 -16.71 -34.69
N PRO A 331 9.36 -17.24 -33.47
CA PRO A 331 8.20 -18.12 -33.35
C PRO A 331 7.34 -17.88 -32.10
N ALA A 332 6.05 -18.11 -32.30
CA ALA A 332 4.96 -18.28 -31.33
C ALA A 332 5.25 -19.44 -30.34
N ASN A 333 4.54 -19.72 -29.24
CA ASN A 333 3.27 -19.27 -28.67
C ASN A 333 3.25 -19.87 -27.24
N LYS A 334 2.70 -19.20 -26.22
CA LYS A 334 1.95 -19.86 -25.12
C LYS A 334 0.94 -18.88 -24.51
N SER A 335 -0.32 -19.21 -24.80
CA SER A 335 -1.58 -18.63 -24.35
C SER A 335 -1.71 -18.56 -22.82
N GLY A 336 -2.05 -17.37 -22.31
CA GLY A 336 -2.68 -17.16 -21.00
C GLY A 336 -4.09 -16.64 -21.23
N ALA A 337 -5.06 -17.28 -20.59
CA ALA A 337 -6.49 -17.03 -20.78
C ALA A 337 -6.89 -15.60 -20.41
N GLN A 338 -7.58 -14.95 -21.33
CA GLN A 338 -8.24 -13.65 -21.18
C GLN A 338 -9.64 -13.92 -20.63
N GLN A 339 -9.97 -13.36 -19.46
CA GLN A 339 -11.35 -13.36 -18.95
C GLN A 339 -12.10 -12.23 -19.64
N ASP A 340 -13.03 -12.59 -20.53
CA ASP A 340 -13.94 -11.65 -21.18
C ASP A 340 -14.94 -11.09 -20.16
N LEU A 341 -15.04 -9.75 -20.10
CA LEU A 341 -16.08 -9.02 -19.37
C LEU A 341 -17.43 -9.25 -20.02
N THR A 342 -18.49 -9.38 -19.22
CA THR A 342 -19.82 -9.68 -19.74
C THR A 342 -20.45 -8.46 -20.39
N GLN A 343 -21.40 -8.66 -21.30
CA GLN A 343 -22.07 -7.58 -22.03
C GLN A 343 -22.90 -6.67 -21.11
N GLU A 344 -23.26 -7.13 -19.91
CA GLU A 344 -23.86 -6.31 -18.84
C GLU A 344 -22.83 -5.38 -18.18
N ASP A 345 -21.59 -5.82 -17.98
CA ASP A 345 -20.49 -4.99 -17.47
C ASP A 345 -20.12 -3.87 -18.46
N LEU A 346 -20.12 -4.19 -19.76
CA LEU A 346 -19.86 -3.22 -20.83
C LEU A 346 -21.00 -2.19 -20.98
N LEU A 347 -22.25 -2.59 -20.72
CA LEU A 347 -23.41 -1.68 -20.73
C LEU A 347 -23.49 -0.80 -19.48
N ALA A 348 -23.01 -1.28 -18.32
CA ALA A 348 -22.87 -0.48 -17.11
C ALA A 348 -21.79 0.61 -17.25
N ILE A 349 -20.68 0.30 -17.93
CA ILE A 349 -19.59 1.25 -18.22
C ILE A 349 -20.00 2.25 -19.31
N ALA A 350 -20.81 1.83 -20.29
CA ALA A 350 -21.23 2.68 -21.41
C ALA A 350 -22.37 3.67 -21.07
N ASN A 351 -23.14 3.46 -20.01
CA ASN A 351 -24.31 4.28 -19.65
C ASN A 351 -24.08 5.30 -18.52
N GLU A 352 -22.84 5.53 -18.08
CA GLU A 352 -22.55 6.64 -17.16
C GLU A 352 -22.52 7.98 -17.93
N ASP A 353 -23.70 8.60 -18.03
CA ASP A 353 -23.80 10.01 -18.36
C ASP A 353 -23.30 10.83 -17.16
N TRP A 354 -22.06 11.31 -17.26
CA TRP A 354 -21.35 12.02 -16.20
C TRP A 354 -22.06 13.29 -15.71
N GLN A 355 -22.99 13.86 -16.49
CA GLN A 355 -23.83 14.99 -16.04
C GLN A 355 -24.97 14.54 -15.10
N ALA A 356 -25.49 13.32 -15.27
CA ALA A 356 -26.55 12.77 -14.43
C ALA A 356 -26.04 12.37 -13.03
N PHE A 357 -24.76 12.03 -12.89
CA PHE A 357 -24.13 11.75 -11.59
C PHE A 357 -24.07 12.99 -10.69
N ASP A 358 -23.73 14.17 -11.25
CA ASP A 358 -23.75 15.44 -10.50
C ASP A 358 -25.18 15.81 -10.05
N GLU A 359 -26.18 15.57 -10.90
CA GLU A 359 -27.59 15.85 -10.57
C GLU A 359 -28.14 14.87 -9.50
N ARG A 360 -27.76 13.59 -9.55
CA ARG A 360 -28.14 12.58 -8.55
C ARG A 360 -27.52 12.85 -7.17
N THR A 361 -26.29 13.36 -7.16
CA THR A 361 -25.57 13.74 -5.93
C THR A 361 -26.18 14.99 -5.28
N ASN A 362 -26.60 15.96 -6.09
CA ASN A 362 -27.32 17.16 -5.64
C ASN A 362 -28.72 16.84 -5.10
N ASN A 363 -29.45 15.91 -5.74
CA ASN A 363 -30.76 15.45 -5.27
C ASN A 363 -30.67 14.61 -3.98
N PHE A 364 -29.62 13.82 -3.81
CA PHE A 364 -29.33 13.10 -2.57
C PHE A 364 -28.98 14.05 -1.41
N LYS A 365 -28.19 15.10 -1.68
CA LYS A 365 -27.94 16.20 -0.72
C LYS A 365 -29.23 16.95 -0.35
N ALA A 366 -30.15 17.15 -1.29
CA ALA A 366 -31.45 17.79 -1.03
C ALA A 366 -32.40 16.90 -0.21
N ALA A 367 -32.38 15.58 -0.41
CA ALA A 367 -33.16 14.61 0.36
C ALA A 367 -32.63 14.47 1.81
N LEU A 368 -31.30 14.43 2.00
CA LEU A 368 -30.68 14.38 3.33
C LEU A 368 -30.95 15.63 4.18
N ARG A 369 -31.03 16.82 3.56
CA ARG A 369 -31.43 18.07 4.24
C ARG A 369 -32.88 18.06 4.74
N ARG A 370 -33.76 17.24 4.16
CA ARG A 370 -35.16 17.07 4.62
C ARG A 370 -35.26 16.10 5.79
N ILE A 371 -34.34 15.14 5.91
CA ILE A 371 -34.29 14.15 6.99
C ILE A 371 -33.64 14.73 8.26
N SER A 372 -32.78 15.75 8.13
CA SER A 372 -32.02 16.36 9.25
C SER A 372 -32.80 17.37 10.12
N LYS A 373 -34.13 17.46 10.02
CA LYS A 373 -34.95 18.31 10.90
C LYS A 373 -35.92 17.45 11.73
N GLU A 374 -35.47 16.95 12.87
CA GLU A 374 -36.21 16.94 14.15
C GLU A 374 -35.32 16.51 15.33
N PRO A 375 -35.66 16.89 16.57
CA PRO A 375 -34.69 17.18 17.63
C PRO A 375 -34.38 16.01 18.57
N SER A 376 -33.17 16.10 19.14
CA SER A 376 -32.65 15.52 20.39
C SER A 376 -33.48 14.44 21.12
N PHE A 377 -32.92 13.23 21.27
CA PHE A 377 -33.35 12.29 22.31
C PHE A 377 -32.15 11.55 22.94
N ASN A 378 -32.29 11.30 24.25
CA ASN A 378 -31.28 10.97 25.25
C ASN A 378 -30.58 9.61 25.10
N GLU A 379 -29.44 9.56 25.80
CA GLU A 379 -28.70 8.36 26.22
C GLU A 379 -29.57 7.12 26.44
N SER A 380 -29.16 6.02 25.81
CA SER A 380 -29.42 4.68 26.33
C SER A 380 -28.22 3.78 26.05
N ARG A 381 -27.87 3.07 27.12
CA ARG A 381 -26.68 2.27 27.36
C ARG A 381 -26.97 0.86 26.89
N GLU A 382 -26.30 0.36 25.86
CA GLU A 382 -26.27 -1.08 25.56
C GLU A 382 -24.99 -1.51 24.81
N GLY A 383 -24.16 -2.32 25.49
CA GLY A 383 -23.68 -3.58 24.91
C GLY A 383 -22.55 -3.62 23.87
N GLY A 384 -21.51 -2.77 23.93
CA GLY A 384 -20.30 -2.94 23.10
C GLY A 384 -19.06 -3.36 23.90
N LYS A 385 -18.81 -4.66 24.11
CA LYS A 385 -17.55 -5.14 24.71
C LYS A 385 -16.38 -4.86 23.75
N ARG A 386 -15.54 -3.87 24.09
CA ARG A 386 -14.28 -3.55 23.40
C ARG A 386 -13.31 -4.73 23.56
N ILE A 387 -12.63 -5.14 22.49
CA ILE A 387 -11.48 -6.06 22.55
C ILE A 387 -10.33 -5.30 23.22
N LEU A 388 -10.27 -5.36 24.54
CA LEU A 388 -9.24 -4.73 25.35
C LEU A 388 -7.95 -5.56 25.23
N SER A 389 -6.81 -4.92 24.94
CA SER A 389 -5.51 -5.60 24.99
C SER A 389 -5.31 -6.29 26.33
N ASN A 390 -4.78 -7.52 26.36
CA ASN A 390 -4.56 -8.26 27.60
C ASN A 390 -3.50 -7.53 28.44
N PRO A 391 -3.84 -6.90 29.58
CA PRO A 391 -2.89 -6.10 30.36
C PRO A 391 -1.72 -6.94 30.87
N ARG A 392 -1.97 -8.23 31.18
CA ARG A 392 -0.96 -9.20 31.63
C ARG A 392 0.11 -9.49 30.57
N ALA A 393 -0.19 -9.24 29.30
CA ALA A 393 0.79 -9.41 28.23
C ALA A 393 1.89 -8.34 28.29
N LEU A 394 1.64 -7.17 28.90
CA LEU A 394 2.59 -6.06 28.97
C LEU A 394 3.84 -6.37 29.81
N ASP A 395 3.74 -7.32 30.74
CA ASP A 395 4.85 -7.74 31.61
C ASP A 395 5.92 -8.53 30.84
N TYR A 396 5.58 -9.04 29.65
CA TYR A 396 6.51 -9.80 28.83
C TYR A 396 7.36 -8.88 27.93
N PRO A 397 8.66 -9.18 27.75
CA PRO A 397 9.52 -8.45 26.81
C PRO A 397 8.92 -8.38 25.40
N LEU A 398 9.18 -7.29 24.69
CA LEU A 398 8.67 -7.03 23.31
C LEU A 398 7.15 -6.83 23.19
N MET A 399 6.36 -6.90 24.29
CA MET A 399 4.89 -6.79 24.23
C MET A 399 4.35 -5.39 24.51
N SER A 400 5.17 -4.45 24.98
CA SER A 400 4.75 -3.08 25.28
C SER A 400 4.26 -2.36 24.01
N THR A 401 5.05 -2.44 22.93
CA THR A 401 4.71 -1.86 21.63
C THR A 401 5.12 -2.82 20.50
N PRO A 402 4.53 -2.72 19.29
CA PRO A 402 4.94 -3.56 18.16
C PRO A 402 6.28 -3.11 17.53
N LEU A 403 6.81 -1.94 17.91
CA LEU A 403 7.97 -1.34 17.26
C LEU A 403 9.23 -2.23 17.34
N PRO A 404 9.60 -2.84 18.48
CA PRO A 404 10.75 -3.74 18.54
C PRO A 404 10.64 -4.91 17.56
N VAL A 405 9.45 -5.48 17.41
CA VAL A 405 9.20 -6.60 16.49
C VAL A 405 9.28 -6.14 15.03
N ILE A 406 8.73 -4.96 14.72
CA ILE A 406 8.86 -4.35 13.38
C ILE A 406 10.33 -4.11 13.05
N PHE A 407 11.14 -3.63 14.00
CA PHE A 407 12.58 -3.46 13.81
C PHE A 407 13.28 -4.80 13.59
N ILE A 408 12.99 -5.84 14.39
CA ILE A 408 13.54 -7.18 14.21
C ILE A 408 13.26 -7.69 12.78
N ILE A 409 12.01 -7.61 12.32
CA ILE A 409 11.61 -8.03 10.98
C ILE A 409 12.31 -7.20 9.89
N TYR A 410 12.36 -5.87 10.04
CA TYR A 410 13.02 -4.98 9.09
C TYR A 410 14.51 -5.32 8.95
N PHE A 411 15.22 -5.45 10.06
CA PHE A 411 16.64 -5.79 10.06
C PHE A 411 16.88 -7.20 9.55
N TRP A 412 16.00 -8.15 9.87
CA TRP A 412 16.04 -9.49 9.32
C TRP A 412 15.92 -9.50 7.79
N PHE A 413 14.95 -8.79 7.21
CA PHE A 413 14.82 -8.65 5.76
C PHE A 413 16.06 -7.99 5.13
N LYS A 414 16.54 -6.88 5.72
CA LYS A 414 17.76 -6.20 5.24
C LYS A 414 18.97 -7.12 5.30
N PHE A 415 19.09 -7.91 6.36
CA PHE A 415 20.18 -8.85 6.55
C PHE A 415 20.14 -9.96 5.50
N VAL A 416 19.02 -10.68 5.40
CA VAL A 416 18.88 -11.88 4.56
C VAL A 416 18.88 -11.55 3.06
N LEU A 417 18.24 -10.44 2.66
CA LEU A 417 18.10 -10.09 1.24
C LEU A 417 19.21 -9.18 0.70
N THR A 418 19.90 -8.43 1.56
CA THR A 418 20.90 -7.44 1.10
C THR A 418 22.26 -7.62 1.76
N TRP A 419 22.35 -7.51 3.10
CA TRP A 419 23.65 -7.41 3.77
C TRP A 419 24.45 -8.72 3.70
N ALA A 420 23.84 -9.86 4.06
CA ALA A 420 24.51 -11.14 4.04
C ALA A 420 24.87 -11.57 2.61
N PRO A 421 23.98 -11.53 1.60
CA PRO A 421 24.37 -11.85 0.22
C PRO A 421 25.52 -10.98 -0.32
N ASN A 422 25.50 -9.66 -0.06
CA ASN A 422 26.56 -8.76 -0.50
C ASN A 422 27.89 -9.04 0.23
N TYR A 423 27.85 -9.25 1.54
CA TYR A 423 29.03 -9.58 2.33
C TYR A 423 29.64 -10.94 1.96
N MET A 424 28.79 -11.91 1.63
CA MET A 424 29.20 -13.25 1.26
C MET A 424 29.66 -13.35 -0.19
N LYS A 425 29.42 -12.37 -1.06
CA LYS A 425 29.71 -12.44 -2.51
C LYS A 425 31.09 -13.01 -2.80
N ASP A 426 32.11 -12.44 -2.16
CA ASP A 426 33.53 -12.78 -2.38
C ASP A 426 34.13 -13.67 -1.28
N ARG A 427 33.29 -14.35 -0.47
CA ARG A 427 33.73 -15.19 0.66
C ARG A 427 33.28 -16.65 0.52
N PRO A 428 34.05 -17.62 1.06
CA PRO A 428 33.56 -18.99 1.18
C PRO A 428 32.37 -19.09 2.16
N PRO A 429 31.47 -20.08 2.02
CA PRO A 429 30.36 -20.28 2.95
C PRO A 429 30.88 -20.57 4.37
N PHE A 430 30.23 -20.02 5.39
CA PHE A 430 30.64 -20.26 6.78
C PHE A 430 30.39 -21.70 7.24
N GLU A 431 31.33 -22.26 8.00
CA GLU A 431 31.18 -23.56 8.66
C GLU A 431 30.46 -23.43 10.01
N LEU A 432 29.12 -23.35 9.97
CA LEU A 432 28.29 -23.11 11.16
C LEU A 432 27.71 -24.40 11.79
N LYS A 433 28.25 -25.58 11.46
CA LYS A 433 27.67 -26.88 11.83
C LYS A 433 27.34 -27.01 13.32
N LYS A 434 28.30 -26.71 14.21
CA LYS A 434 28.10 -26.82 15.67
C LYS A 434 27.02 -25.87 16.18
N ILE A 435 26.99 -24.65 15.64
CA ILE A 435 26.01 -23.61 16.01
C ILE A 435 24.60 -24.05 15.57
N ILE A 436 24.46 -24.55 14.34
CA ILE A 436 23.19 -25.06 13.81
C ILE A 436 22.70 -26.27 14.61
N MET A 437 23.59 -27.18 15.00
CA MET A 437 23.23 -28.32 15.85
C MET A 437 22.70 -27.86 17.22
N LEU A 438 23.39 -26.94 17.89
CA LEU A 438 22.93 -26.39 19.17
C LEU A 438 21.58 -25.68 19.02
N TYR A 439 21.43 -24.87 17.96
CA TYR A 439 20.18 -24.20 17.63
C TYR A 439 19.02 -25.19 17.45
N ASN A 440 19.21 -26.25 16.67
CA ASN A 440 18.19 -27.27 16.45
C ASN A 440 17.81 -27.99 17.76
N ILE A 441 18.77 -28.26 18.65
CA ILE A 441 18.48 -28.84 19.98
C ILE A 441 17.62 -27.89 20.82
N MET A 442 17.98 -26.60 20.89
CA MET A 442 17.19 -25.60 21.61
C MET A 442 15.76 -25.51 21.06
N GLN A 443 15.61 -25.54 19.74
CA GLN A 443 14.30 -25.53 19.08
C GLN A 443 13.45 -26.76 19.44
N ILE A 444 14.04 -27.96 19.45
CA ILE A 444 13.35 -29.20 19.86
C ILE A 444 12.88 -29.10 21.30
N ILE A 445 13.74 -28.63 22.22
CA ILE A 445 13.41 -28.49 23.65
C ILE A 445 12.28 -27.46 23.84
N ALA A 446 12.36 -26.29 23.21
CA ALA A 446 11.36 -25.25 23.35
C ALA A 446 9.98 -25.68 22.84
N ASN A 447 9.91 -26.31 21.67
CA ASN A 447 8.66 -26.83 21.13
C ASN A 447 8.12 -28.01 21.96
N GLY A 448 9.02 -28.87 22.49
CA GLY A 448 8.66 -29.95 23.41
C GLY A 448 8.07 -29.44 24.72
N TYR A 449 8.60 -28.35 25.27
CA TYR A 449 8.06 -27.70 26.46
C TYR A 449 6.64 -27.17 26.24
N ILE A 450 6.38 -26.53 25.09
CA ILE A 450 5.04 -26.05 24.72
C ILE A 450 4.06 -27.24 24.66
N LEU A 451 4.44 -28.30 23.95
CA LEU A 451 3.60 -29.49 23.78
C LEU A 451 3.33 -30.19 25.12
N PHE A 452 4.34 -30.30 25.98
CA PHE A 452 4.22 -30.91 27.31
C PHE A 452 3.17 -30.20 28.16
N PHE A 453 3.20 -28.86 28.23
CA PHE A 453 2.21 -28.13 29.02
C PHE A 453 0.82 -28.11 28.40
N ILE A 454 0.70 -28.08 27.06
CA ILE A 454 -0.60 -28.24 26.39
C ILE A 454 -1.19 -29.63 26.71
N PHE A 455 -0.36 -30.68 26.75
CA PHE A 455 -0.80 -32.02 27.13
C PHE A 455 -1.26 -32.11 28.60
N LEU A 456 -0.56 -31.44 29.52
CA LEU A 456 -0.99 -31.35 30.92
C LEU A 456 -2.31 -30.58 31.07
N ALA A 457 -2.53 -29.57 30.23
CA ALA A 457 -3.74 -28.75 30.24
C ALA A 457 -4.92 -29.37 29.49
N ARG A 458 -4.86 -30.65 29.09
CA ARG A 458 -5.89 -31.29 28.23
C ARG A 458 -7.32 -31.19 28.75
N ASN A 459 -7.50 -31.17 30.07
CA ASN A 459 -8.82 -31.07 30.71
C ASN A 459 -9.34 -29.63 30.75
N GLU A 460 -8.47 -28.64 30.54
CA GLU A 460 -8.78 -27.21 30.51
C GLU A 460 -9.02 -26.70 29.09
N ILE A 461 -8.75 -27.54 28.08
CA ILE A 461 -8.87 -27.21 26.66
C ILE A 461 -10.29 -27.49 26.19
N ASP A 462 -10.98 -26.43 25.77
CA ASP A 462 -12.25 -26.56 25.05
C ASP A 462 -11.98 -26.77 23.55
N TRP A 463 -12.44 -27.91 23.03
CA TRP A 463 -12.28 -28.29 21.62
C TRP A 463 -13.26 -27.61 20.68
N THR A 464 -14.30 -26.98 21.23
CA THR A 464 -15.40 -26.37 20.49
C THR A 464 -15.35 -24.85 20.55
N CYS A 465 -15.24 -24.26 21.74
CA CYS A 465 -15.17 -22.82 21.97
C CYS A 465 -14.22 -22.50 23.13
N GLY A 466 -12.94 -22.35 22.80
CA GLY A 466 -11.94 -21.88 23.75
C GLY A 466 -12.02 -20.36 23.88
N GLU A 467 -12.82 -19.84 24.81
CA GLU A 467 -12.87 -18.40 25.08
C GLU A 467 -11.55 -17.89 25.68
N ILE A 468 -11.29 -16.59 25.52
CA ILE A 468 -10.08 -15.98 26.07
C ILE A 468 -10.31 -15.73 27.55
N ASP A 469 -9.59 -16.46 28.40
CA ASP A 469 -9.62 -16.26 29.85
C ASP A 469 -8.65 -15.14 30.27
N PHE A 470 -9.23 -14.01 30.69
CA PHE A 470 -8.49 -12.87 31.22
C PHE A 470 -8.21 -12.95 32.73
N SER A 471 -8.65 -14.01 33.41
CA SER A 471 -8.44 -14.22 34.85
C SER A 471 -6.98 -14.48 35.20
N ASP A 472 -6.68 -14.38 36.50
CA ASP A 472 -5.36 -14.68 37.05
C ASP A 472 -5.21 -16.15 37.49
N SER A 473 -6.05 -17.04 36.98
CA SER A 473 -5.91 -18.47 37.22
C SER A 473 -4.54 -19.00 36.74
N TYR A 474 -4.07 -20.08 37.37
CA TYR A 474 -2.81 -20.72 36.99
C TYR A 474 -2.80 -21.05 35.49
N TRP A 475 -3.87 -21.66 34.98
CA TRP A 475 -3.94 -22.06 33.58
C TRP A 475 -4.07 -20.88 32.62
N ALA A 476 -4.84 -19.83 32.94
CA ALA A 476 -4.92 -18.64 32.10
C ALA A 476 -3.55 -17.94 31.95
N ARG A 477 -2.83 -17.75 33.06
CA ARG A 477 -1.46 -17.21 33.04
C ARG A 477 -0.48 -18.15 32.33
N LYS A 478 -0.64 -19.46 32.52
CA LYS A 478 0.21 -20.45 31.86
C LYS A 478 0.00 -20.46 30.35
N PHE A 479 -1.24 -20.42 29.85
CA PHE A 479 -1.52 -20.34 28.42
C PHE A 479 -1.01 -19.04 27.79
N LEU A 480 -1.14 -17.90 28.47
CA LEU A 480 -0.52 -16.65 28.02
C LEU A 480 1.01 -16.80 27.93
N SER A 481 1.65 -17.37 28.97
CA SER A 481 3.09 -17.64 28.96
C SER A 481 3.53 -18.59 27.85
N LEU A 482 2.74 -19.62 27.53
CA LEU A 482 3.02 -20.55 26.44
C LEU A 482 2.84 -19.88 25.07
N THR A 483 1.83 -19.02 24.92
CA THR A 483 1.62 -18.21 23.72
C THR A 483 2.79 -17.26 23.50
N TYR A 484 3.30 -16.65 24.57
CA TYR A 484 4.51 -15.83 24.53
C TYR A 484 5.75 -16.63 24.16
N LEU A 485 5.95 -17.80 24.79
CA LEU A 485 7.07 -18.70 24.44
C LEU A 485 7.00 -19.12 22.96
N PHE A 486 5.81 -19.44 22.45
CA PHE A 486 5.61 -19.75 21.03
C PHE A 486 6.03 -18.57 20.13
N PHE A 487 5.64 -17.35 20.48
CA PHE A 487 6.09 -16.14 19.77
C PHE A 487 7.62 -15.98 19.77
N ILE A 488 8.28 -16.20 20.92
CA ILE A 488 9.75 -16.17 20.99
C ILE A 488 10.38 -17.25 20.12
N VAL A 489 9.81 -18.46 20.10
CA VAL A 489 10.23 -19.53 19.18
C VAL A 489 10.11 -19.07 17.73
N LYS A 490 9.02 -18.40 17.32
CA LYS A 490 8.89 -17.88 15.95
C LYS A 490 9.92 -16.78 15.62
N ILE A 491 10.36 -15.98 16.60
CA ILE A 491 11.49 -15.06 16.40
C ILE A 491 12.79 -15.84 16.20
N MET A 492 13.02 -16.90 16.99
CA MET A 492 14.20 -17.76 16.84
C MET A 492 14.21 -18.47 15.48
N ASP A 493 13.06 -18.87 14.97
CA ASP A 493 12.89 -19.47 13.64
C ASP A 493 13.43 -18.57 12.51
N LEU A 494 13.50 -17.24 12.70
CA LEU A 494 14.12 -16.31 11.74
C LEU A 494 15.61 -16.62 11.51
N LEU A 495 16.30 -17.25 12.46
CA LEU A 495 17.71 -17.62 12.31
C LEU A 495 17.93 -18.69 11.23
N ASP A 496 16.91 -19.48 10.86
CA ASP A 496 17.01 -20.47 9.78
C ASP A 496 17.46 -19.81 8.46
N THR A 497 16.78 -18.72 8.07
CA THR A 497 17.17 -17.91 6.89
C THR A 497 18.53 -17.23 7.03
N VAL A 498 18.89 -16.81 8.24
CA VAL A 498 20.23 -16.22 8.52
C VAL A 498 21.31 -17.26 8.24
N PHE A 499 21.13 -18.50 8.71
CA PHE A 499 22.04 -19.60 8.40
C PHE A 499 22.08 -19.92 6.91
N PHE A 500 20.94 -19.91 6.20
CA PHE A 500 20.93 -20.09 4.75
C PHE A 500 21.71 -19.01 4.00
N ALA A 501 21.56 -17.74 4.39
CA ALA A 501 22.27 -16.63 3.77
C ALA A 501 23.79 -16.71 4.01
N LEU A 502 24.22 -16.96 5.25
CA LEU A 502 25.64 -17.09 5.62
C LEU A 502 26.32 -18.32 5.02
N ARG A 503 25.55 -19.34 4.64
CA ARG A 503 26.06 -20.57 4.03
C ARG A 503 25.90 -20.61 2.50
N LYS A 504 25.51 -19.49 1.88
CA LYS A 504 25.25 -19.36 0.44
C LYS A 504 24.20 -20.35 -0.09
N LYS A 505 23.23 -20.73 0.74
CA LYS A 505 22.11 -21.61 0.38
C LYS A 505 20.89 -20.78 -0.04
N THR A 506 21.08 -19.80 -0.92
CA THR A 506 20.04 -18.82 -1.31
C THR A 506 18.81 -19.47 -1.96
N ALA A 507 18.97 -20.62 -2.62
CA ALA A 507 17.86 -21.41 -3.16
C ALA A 507 16.85 -21.88 -2.09
N HIS A 508 17.25 -21.91 -0.81
CA HIS A 508 16.36 -22.25 0.31
C HIS A 508 15.56 -21.05 0.83
N ILE A 509 15.97 -19.81 0.50
CA ILE A 509 15.27 -18.58 0.87
C ILE A 509 14.18 -18.33 -0.18
N SER A 510 13.14 -19.15 -0.15
CA SER A 510 12.00 -19.05 -1.06
C SER A 510 10.98 -18.01 -0.59
N PHE A 511 10.08 -17.60 -1.49
CA PHE A 511 8.93 -16.77 -1.14
C PHE A 511 8.08 -17.44 -0.04
N LEU A 512 7.76 -18.74 -0.20
CA LEU A 512 6.99 -19.51 0.78
C LEU A 512 7.61 -19.44 2.18
N HIS A 513 8.92 -19.69 2.27
CA HIS A 513 9.63 -19.68 3.55
C HIS A 513 9.65 -18.26 4.15
N THR A 514 10.02 -17.25 3.37
CA THR A 514 10.11 -15.87 3.84
C THR A 514 8.76 -15.30 4.26
N TYR A 515 7.70 -15.56 3.48
CA TYR A 515 6.31 -15.17 3.79
C TYR A 515 5.83 -15.80 5.10
N HIS A 516 6.05 -17.10 5.26
CA HIS A 516 5.65 -17.83 6.46
C HIS A 516 6.34 -17.27 7.71
N HIS A 517 7.66 -17.14 7.71
CA HIS A 517 8.42 -16.66 8.87
C HIS A 517 8.06 -15.21 9.24
N PHE A 518 7.85 -14.33 8.25
CA PHE A 518 7.33 -12.98 8.48
C PHE A 518 5.94 -13.00 9.14
N GLY A 519 5.01 -13.77 8.56
CA GLY A 519 3.64 -13.89 9.03
C GLY A 519 3.54 -14.46 10.44
N MET A 520 4.30 -15.52 10.76
CA MET A 520 4.27 -16.18 12.07
C MET A 520 4.78 -15.28 13.20
N VAL A 521 5.78 -14.43 12.95
CA VAL A 521 6.25 -13.45 13.95
C VAL A 521 5.21 -12.34 14.15
N GLY A 522 4.65 -11.80 13.07
CA GLY A 522 3.64 -10.75 13.14
C GLY A 522 2.35 -11.20 13.82
N LEU A 523 1.81 -12.35 13.39
CA LEU A 523 0.60 -12.95 13.99
C LEU A 523 0.88 -13.46 15.41
N GLY A 524 2.08 -13.96 15.69
CA GLY A 524 2.48 -14.37 17.04
C GLY A 524 2.44 -13.20 18.03
N TRP A 525 2.94 -12.01 17.65
CA TRP A 525 2.87 -10.83 18.50
C TRP A 525 1.42 -10.41 18.80
N LEU A 526 0.56 -10.40 17.77
CA LEU A 526 -0.87 -10.12 17.94
C LEU A 526 -1.55 -11.18 18.82
N GLY A 527 -1.16 -12.45 18.65
CA GLY A 527 -1.63 -13.57 19.45
C GLY A 527 -1.36 -13.37 20.94
N VAL A 528 -0.14 -12.99 21.32
CA VAL A 528 0.20 -12.73 22.73
C VAL A 528 -0.54 -11.50 23.25
N LYS A 529 -0.59 -10.41 22.46
CA LYS A 529 -1.15 -9.12 22.88
C LYS A 529 -2.66 -9.16 23.11
N PHE A 530 -3.39 -9.92 22.30
CA PHE A 530 -4.85 -9.89 22.25
C PHE A 530 -5.51 -11.24 22.51
N LEU A 531 -4.83 -12.36 22.22
CA LEU A 531 -5.42 -13.70 22.17
C LEU A 531 -4.67 -14.70 23.06
N GLY A 532 -4.01 -14.24 24.13
CA GLY A 532 -3.21 -15.10 25.00
C GLY A 532 -4.08 -16.10 25.76
N GLY A 533 -4.19 -17.31 25.22
CA GLY A 533 -5.12 -18.36 25.69
C GLY A 533 -6.40 -18.50 24.84
N GLY A 534 -7.29 -19.39 25.25
CA GLY A 534 -8.45 -19.79 24.44
C GLY A 534 -8.04 -20.50 23.15
N HIS A 535 -8.81 -20.38 22.07
CA HIS A 535 -8.59 -21.11 20.82
C HIS A 535 -7.18 -20.99 20.20
N SER A 536 -6.37 -20.03 20.62
CA SER A 536 -4.96 -19.88 20.23
C SER A 536 -4.06 -21.06 20.65
N TYR A 537 -4.37 -21.83 21.70
CA TYR A 537 -3.57 -23.01 22.07
C TYR A 537 -3.54 -24.08 20.98
N PHE A 538 -4.53 -24.12 20.08
CA PHE A 538 -4.54 -25.05 18.95
C PHE A 538 -3.44 -24.77 17.93
N VAL A 539 -2.99 -23.52 17.82
CA VAL A 539 -1.85 -23.16 16.96
C VAL A 539 -0.57 -23.81 17.49
N GLY A 540 -0.34 -23.72 18.80
CA GLY A 540 0.78 -24.39 19.46
C GLY A 540 0.68 -25.92 19.35
N LEU A 541 -0.51 -26.48 19.58
CA LEU A 541 -0.76 -27.93 19.50
C LEU A 541 -0.50 -28.49 18.10
N ALA A 542 -0.86 -27.76 17.04
CA ALA A 542 -0.64 -28.19 15.66
C ALA A 542 0.80 -27.98 15.20
N ASN A 543 1.41 -26.85 15.54
CA ASN A 543 2.70 -26.43 15.00
C ASN A 543 3.90 -27.02 15.77
N ALA A 544 3.84 -27.09 17.09
CA ALA A 544 4.98 -27.54 17.90
C ALA A 544 5.43 -28.98 17.59
N PRO A 545 4.54 -29.98 17.43
CA PRO A 545 4.95 -31.34 17.05
C PRO A 545 5.62 -31.37 15.67
N VAL A 546 5.10 -30.62 14.70
CA VAL A 546 5.66 -30.55 13.35
C VAL A 546 7.06 -29.91 13.38
N HIS A 547 7.24 -28.83 14.15
CA HIS A 547 8.55 -28.19 14.32
C HIS A 547 9.54 -29.08 15.09
N MET A 548 9.09 -29.85 16.08
CA MET A 548 9.96 -30.85 16.71
C MET A 548 10.48 -31.88 15.70
N ILE A 549 9.62 -32.41 14.83
CA ILE A 549 10.01 -33.36 13.78
C ILE A 549 10.96 -32.69 12.78
N LEU A 550 10.65 -31.47 12.33
CA LEU A 550 11.45 -30.70 11.38
C LEU A 550 12.86 -30.41 11.92
N TYR A 551 12.98 -29.90 13.14
CA TYR A 551 14.28 -29.59 13.74
C TYR A 551 15.06 -30.84 14.15
N SER A 552 14.38 -31.94 14.50
CA SER A 552 15.02 -33.25 14.68
C SER A 552 15.63 -33.74 13.36
N TYR A 553 14.92 -33.55 12.25
CA TYR A 553 15.44 -33.84 10.92
C TYR A 553 16.66 -32.96 10.57
N TYR A 554 16.61 -31.66 10.84
CA TYR A 554 17.76 -30.77 10.62
C TYR A 554 18.96 -31.09 11.52
N LEU A 555 18.73 -31.49 12.77
CA LEU A 555 19.79 -31.95 13.66
C LEU A 555 20.47 -33.22 13.12
N LEU A 556 19.67 -34.22 12.73
CA LEU A 556 20.18 -35.50 12.22
C LEU A 556 20.98 -35.32 10.94
N THR A 557 20.48 -34.49 10.03
CA THR A 557 21.15 -34.19 8.76
C THR A 557 22.41 -33.34 8.93
N SER A 558 22.45 -32.47 9.94
CA SER A 558 23.65 -31.71 10.32
C SER A 558 24.71 -32.62 10.94
N TYR A 559 24.31 -33.58 11.77
CA TYR A 559 25.21 -34.58 12.36
C TYR A 559 25.85 -35.44 11.27
N ASN A 560 25.03 -36.04 10.39
CA ASN A 560 25.50 -36.89 9.30
C ASN A 560 24.69 -36.63 8.02
N SER A 561 25.38 -36.20 6.96
CA SER A 561 24.80 -35.84 5.67
C SER A 561 24.11 -37.01 4.97
N LYS A 562 24.42 -38.27 5.33
CA LYS A 562 23.76 -39.47 4.76
C LYS A 562 22.25 -39.46 4.98
N TYR A 563 21.77 -38.95 6.12
CA TYR A 563 20.33 -38.85 6.42
C TYR A 563 19.60 -37.79 5.59
N GLY A 564 20.33 -36.81 5.02
CA GLY A 564 19.78 -35.79 4.13
C GLY A 564 19.26 -36.34 2.80
N ARG A 565 19.65 -37.58 2.47
CA ARG A 565 19.26 -38.30 1.23
C ARG A 565 17.98 -39.12 1.36
N VAL A 566 17.38 -39.21 2.55
CA VAL A 566 16.15 -39.99 2.77
C VAL A 566 14.93 -39.18 2.30
N LEU A 567 14.57 -39.33 1.02
CA LEU A 567 13.47 -38.60 0.39
C LEU A 567 12.08 -38.89 1.02
N TRP A 568 11.86 -40.11 1.52
CA TRP A 568 10.60 -40.46 2.17
C TRP A 568 10.34 -39.63 3.44
N LEU A 569 11.39 -39.38 4.23
CA LEU A 569 11.27 -38.58 5.45
C LEU A 569 10.93 -37.11 5.14
N LYS A 570 11.54 -36.53 4.10
CA LYS A 570 11.19 -35.17 3.63
C LYS A 570 9.72 -35.08 3.20
N ARG A 571 9.21 -36.10 2.50
CA ARG A 571 7.79 -36.18 2.10
C ARG A 571 6.88 -36.27 3.32
N PHE A 572 7.20 -37.12 4.29
CA PHE A 572 6.43 -37.25 5.52
C PHE A 572 6.35 -35.93 6.29
N ILE A 573 7.46 -35.20 6.42
CA ILE A 573 7.48 -33.88 7.08
C ILE A 573 6.57 -32.89 6.35
N THR A 574 6.62 -32.86 5.01
CA THR A 574 5.76 -31.96 4.21
C THR A 574 4.28 -32.35 4.32
N GLN A 575 3.97 -33.64 4.39
CA GLN A 575 2.60 -34.13 4.63
C GLN A 575 2.10 -33.74 6.02
N ALA A 576 2.94 -33.88 7.06
CA ALA A 576 2.62 -33.41 8.40
C ALA A 576 2.36 -31.91 8.43
N GLN A 577 3.12 -31.12 7.66
CA GLN A 577 2.90 -29.68 7.49
C GLN A 577 1.58 -29.32 6.79
N LEU A 578 1.11 -30.13 5.84
CA LEU A 578 -0.21 -29.93 5.22
C LEU A 578 -1.34 -30.31 6.16
N ILE A 579 -1.19 -31.41 6.91
CA ILE A 579 -2.17 -31.89 7.89
C ILE A 579 -2.37 -30.86 9.01
N GLN A 580 -1.31 -30.20 9.52
CA GLN A 580 -1.48 -29.14 10.53
C GLN A 580 -2.36 -27.98 10.02
N PHE A 581 -2.20 -27.55 8.76
CA PHE A 581 -2.98 -26.43 8.22
C PHE A 581 -4.44 -26.83 8.02
N ALA A 582 -4.68 -28.06 7.54
CA ALA A 582 -6.04 -28.61 7.43
C ALA A 582 -6.71 -28.71 8.82
N PHE A 583 -5.99 -29.20 9.83
CA PHE A 583 -6.48 -29.24 11.20
C PHE A 583 -6.85 -27.84 11.73
N LEU A 584 -5.99 -26.84 11.50
CA LEU A 584 -6.27 -25.46 11.92
C LEU A 584 -7.46 -24.85 11.17
N ILE A 585 -7.65 -25.15 9.88
CA ILE A 585 -8.82 -24.72 9.12
C ILE A 585 -10.10 -25.29 9.73
N CYS A 586 -10.12 -26.59 10.07
CA CYS A 586 -11.29 -27.22 10.67
C CYS A 586 -11.62 -26.62 12.05
N ILE A 587 -10.60 -26.51 12.92
CA ILE A 587 -10.77 -26.02 14.29
C ILE A 587 -11.17 -24.53 14.32
N TYR A 588 -10.58 -23.67 13.49
CA TYR A 588 -11.00 -22.27 13.44
C TYR A 588 -12.27 -22.06 12.63
N GLY A 589 -12.51 -22.86 11.59
CA GLY A 589 -13.71 -22.81 10.76
C GLY A 589 -14.97 -23.14 11.54
N GLN A 590 -14.89 -24.06 12.52
CA GLN A 590 -16.04 -24.39 13.37
C GLN A 590 -16.59 -23.17 14.14
N LEU A 591 -15.75 -22.17 14.45
CA LEU A 591 -16.16 -20.98 15.19
C LEU A 591 -17.18 -20.11 14.44
N PHE A 592 -17.21 -20.16 13.10
CA PHE A 592 -18.24 -19.44 12.32
C PHE A 592 -19.64 -19.99 12.56
N PHE A 593 -19.74 -21.30 12.80
CA PHE A 593 -21.01 -22.00 13.00
C PHE A 593 -21.47 -21.99 14.47
N ARG A 594 -20.69 -21.41 15.38
CA ARG A 594 -21.02 -21.30 16.80
C ARG A 594 -21.48 -19.88 17.12
N SER A 595 -22.78 -19.70 17.29
CA SER A 595 -23.38 -18.41 17.67
C SER A 595 -23.05 -18.01 19.11
N ASN A 596 -22.93 -18.98 20.02
CA ASN A 596 -22.81 -18.77 21.47
C ASN A 596 -21.35 -18.69 21.96
N CYS A 597 -20.38 -18.56 21.06
CA CYS A 597 -18.96 -18.51 21.41
C CYS A 597 -18.47 -17.06 21.44
N ASN A 598 -17.92 -16.60 22.57
CA ASN A 598 -17.40 -15.23 22.70
C ASN A 598 -15.98 -15.06 22.16
N TYR A 599 -15.38 -16.09 21.56
CA TYR A 599 -14.09 -15.94 20.89
C TYR A 599 -14.22 -14.99 19.68
N PRO A 600 -13.29 -14.03 19.49
CA PRO A 600 -13.45 -13.01 18.45
C PRO A 600 -13.53 -13.60 17.05
N LYS A 601 -14.69 -13.48 16.38
CA LYS A 601 -14.94 -14.03 15.02
C LYS A 601 -14.05 -13.43 13.93
N LEU A 602 -13.46 -12.26 14.18
CA LEU A 602 -12.46 -11.66 13.30
C LEU A 602 -11.19 -12.54 13.17
N VAL A 603 -10.86 -13.30 14.21
CA VAL A 603 -9.68 -14.19 14.19
C VAL A 603 -9.84 -15.31 13.17
N PRO A 604 -10.89 -16.18 13.22
CA PRO A 604 -11.08 -17.19 12.18
C PRO A 604 -11.33 -16.58 10.79
N PHE A 605 -11.90 -15.37 10.69
CA PHE A 605 -12.07 -14.64 9.42
C PHE A 605 -10.76 -14.41 8.67
N PHE A 606 -9.67 -14.10 9.37
CA PHE A 606 -8.36 -13.97 8.75
C PHE A 606 -7.53 -15.26 8.80
N PHE A 607 -7.65 -16.05 9.86
CA PHE A 607 -6.81 -17.22 10.08
C PHE A 607 -7.15 -18.38 9.14
N VAL A 608 -8.44 -18.60 8.82
CA VAL A 608 -8.85 -19.68 7.90
C VAL A 608 -8.36 -19.43 6.47
N PRO A 609 -8.62 -18.26 5.83
CA PRO A 609 -8.07 -17.96 4.50
C PRO A 609 -6.54 -18.03 4.47
N GLN A 610 -5.86 -17.56 5.52
CA GLN A 610 -4.39 -17.65 5.61
C GLN A 610 -3.90 -19.11 5.58
N ASN A 611 -4.55 -20.02 6.32
CA ASN A 611 -4.17 -21.43 6.30
C ASN A 611 -4.50 -22.11 4.95
N ILE A 612 -5.58 -21.70 4.27
CA ILE A 612 -5.87 -22.16 2.89
C ILE A 612 -4.75 -21.72 1.94
N PHE A 613 -4.32 -20.46 2.03
CA PHE A 613 -3.20 -19.96 1.24
C PHE A 613 -1.91 -20.74 1.50
N MET A 614 -1.62 -21.07 2.77
CA MET A 614 -0.48 -21.92 3.11
C MET A 614 -0.58 -23.34 2.52
N ILE A 615 -1.77 -23.95 2.49
CA ILE A 615 -1.98 -25.24 1.83
C ILE A 615 -1.70 -25.14 0.33
N ILE A 616 -2.13 -24.07 -0.34
CA ILE A 616 -1.88 -23.87 -1.78
C ILE A 616 -0.37 -23.81 -2.04
N LEU A 617 0.37 -22.98 -1.28
CA LEU A 617 1.82 -22.82 -1.47
C LEU A 617 2.60 -24.11 -1.15
N PHE A 618 2.26 -24.81 -0.06
CA PHE A 618 2.90 -26.09 0.28
C PHE A 618 2.48 -27.22 -0.66
N GLY A 619 1.25 -27.19 -1.17
CA GLY A 619 0.73 -28.12 -2.17
C GLY A 619 1.48 -27.99 -3.49
N ASP A 620 1.66 -26.76 -3.98
CA ASP A 620 2.47 -26.46 -5.16
C ASP A 620 3.91 -26.95 -5.00
N PHE A 621 4.55 -26.62 -3.86
CA PHE A 621 5.88 -27.12 -3.52
C PHE A 621 5.95 -28.66 -3.52
N TYR A 622 4.95 -29.33 -2.95
CA TYR A 622 4.89 -30.79 -2.86
C TYR A 622 4.73 -31.43 -4.25
N ILE A 623 3.83 -30.91 -5.09
CA ILE A 623 3.58 -31.38 -6.44
C ILE A 623 4.86 -31.24 -7.28
N HIS A 624 5.48 -30.06 -7.30
CA HIS A 624 6.69 -29.81 -8.09
C HIS A 624 7.89 -30.65 -7.64
N ASN A 625 8.14 -30.77 -6.33
CA ASN A 625 9.35 -31.45 -5.84
C ASN A 625 9.22 -32.97 -5.74
N TYR A 626 8.01 -33.51 -5.54
CA TYR A 626 7.83 -34.93 -5.26
C TYR A 626 7.00 -35.69 -6.30
N ILE A 627 6.08 -35.04 -7.00
CA ILE A 627 5.19 -35.67 -7.99
C ILE A 627 5.75 -35.46 -9.40
N LEU A 628 5.95 -34.20 -9.82
CA LEU A 628 6.39 -33.86 -11.18
C LEU A 628 7.85 -34.23 -11.45
N LYS A 629 8.74 -34.08 -10.46
CA LYS A 629 10.16 -34.47 -10.56
C LYS A 629 10.35 -35.99 -10.78
N LYS A 630 9.31 -36.80 -10.58
CA LYS A 630 9.35 -38.26 -10.82
C LYS A 630 9.24 -38.65 -12.31
N LYS A 631 8.98 -37.69 -13.22
CA LYS A 631 8.82 -37.95 -14.67
C LYS A 631 10.03 -37.58 -15.55
N GLY A 632 11.16 -37.15 -14.99
CA GLY A 632 12.35 -36.81 -15.79
C GLY A 632 13.65 -37.05 -15.03
N GLN A 633 14.34 -38.14 -15.40
CA GLN A 633 15.75 -38.47 -15.21
C GLN A 633 16.39 -38.28 -13.81
N ILE A 634 16.89 -39.39 -13.28
CA ILE A 634 18.05 -39.43 -12.40
C ILE A 634 19.29 -39.22 -13.30
N PRO A 635 20.14 -38.22 -13.03
CA PRO A 635 21.57 -38.41 -13.18
C PRO A 635 22.21 -38.44 -11.80
N GLU A 636 22.66 -39.63 -11.40
CA GLU A 636 23.75 -39.77 -10.45
C GLU A 636 24.92 -38.87 -10.90
N GLN A 637 25.62 -38.25 -9.93
CA GLN A 637 26.95 -37.61 -10.04
C GLN A 637 27.10 -36.07 -10.06
N SER A 638 26.07 -35.22 -9.93
CA SER A 638 26.31 -33.76 -9.70
C SER A 638 25.78 -33.19 -8.38
N GLU A 639 25.16 -34.01 -7.54
CA GLU A 639 24.55 -33.56 -6.26
C GLU A 639 25.50 -33.61 -5.06
N SER A 640 26.79 -33.94 -5.27
CA SER A 640 27.80 -33.97 -4.17
C SER A 640 28.18 -32.56 -3.68
N GLU A 641 28.01 -31.53 -4.50
CA GLU A 641 28.45 -30.16 -4.18
C GLU A 641 27.31 -29.26 -3.65
N LYS A 642 26.05 -29.64 -3.88
CA LYS A 642 24.90 -28.86 -3.38
C LYS A 642 24.42 -29.27 -1.97
N LEU A 643 24.90 -30.39 -1.42
CA LEU A 643 24.25 -31.04 -0.27
C LEU A 643 25.12 -31.30 0.97
N SER A 644 26.06 -30.41 1.30
CA SER A 644 26.56 -30.28 2.67
C SER A 644 25.78 -29.18 3.43
N LEU A 645 25.21 -29.60 4.56
CA LEU A 645 24.63 -28.80 5.63
C LEU A 645 25.68 -28.11 6.48
#